data_AF-V8NLF1-F1
#
_entry.id   AF-V8NLF1-F1
#
_cell.length_a   1.000
_cell.length_b   1.000
_cell.length_c   1.000
_cell.angle_alpha   90.00
_cell.angle_beta   90.00
_cell.angle_gamma   90.00
#
_symmetry.space_group_name_H-M   'P 1'
#
loop_
_entity.id
_entity.type
_entity.pdbx_description
1 polymer ?
#
loop_
_entity_poly.entity_id
_entity_poly.type
_entity_poly.pdbx_seq_one_letter_code
_entity_poly.pdbx_strand_id
1 'polypeptide(L)'
;MLLDKSGHLKLADFGTCMKMNKEGMVRCDTAVGTPDYISPEVLKSQGGDGYYGRECDWWSVGVFLYEMLVGDTPFYADSLVGTYSKIMNHKNSLSFPDDNDISKDAKNLICGFLTDREVRLGRNGVEEIKRHPFFKNDQWSWENLRDTVAPVVPDLSSDIDTSNFDDLEEDKGEEETFPIPKAFVGNQLPFVGFTYYSNHQYLSTCTPNSNDNRTNTNVDKNLLESLQKNIYQLEEQLHNEMQLKDEMEQKFRTSNIKLDKIMKELDEEGNQRKNLESTVTQVEKEKMLLQHRITEYQRKAEQENEKRRNAENEDQLEDLKKISQHSHITNEKITQLQKQLEEANDLLRTESDTAARLRKSHTEMSKSISQFESLNRELQERCRILENTKLQVEKDCFQLQGALEVERRDRSHGSEIIGELQARITSLQEEIKGVKNNLERVEEERKKAQDMLNHSEKEKNNLEIDLNYKLKMVQQRLEQEINEHNINKARLTDKHQSIEEAKSVAMYEIEKKVKEERAAREKAENRIVQIEKQCSMLDFDLKQSQQKIEHLTEQKERLEDEVKNLALQLDHEINKRVMTQNELKMHAIEADSLKSSEKQLKQEINALLEAKRLAEFELAQLAKQYRGNEGQMRELQDQLEAEQYFS
;
A
#
# COMPACT_ATOMS: atom_id res chain seq x y z
N MET A 1 25.51 -7.49 3.30
CA MET A 1 26.65 -8.12 2.57
C MET A 1 26.92 -9.46 3.24
N LEU A 2 27.05 -10.57 2.51
CA LEU A 2 27.29 -11.90 3.07
C LEU A 2 28.65 -12.46 2.61
N LEU A 3 29.23 -13.37 3.38
CA LEU A 3 30.47 -14.07 3.05
C LEU A 3 30.16 -15.52 2.64
N ASP A 4 30.83 -16.01 1.60
CA ASP A 4 30.78 -17.44 1.24
C ASP A 4 31.74 -18.28 2.09
N LYS A 5 31.74 -19.61 1.90
CA LYS A 5 32.60 -20.55 2.64
C LYS A 5 34.10 -20.26 2.54
N SER A 6 34.52 -19.47 1.55
CA SER A 6 35.91 -19.07 1.33
C SER A 6 36.20 -17.67 1.89
N GLY A 7 35.24 -17.03 2.55
CA GLY A 7 35.37 -15.68 3.09
C GLY A 7 35.17 -14.57 2.05
N HIS A 8 34.69 -14.88 0.84
CA HIS A 8 34.49 -13.87 -0.20
C HIS A 8 33.08 -13.29 -0.21
N LEU A 9 33.00 -11.99 -0.49
CA LEU A 9 31.76 -11.23 -0.46
C LEU A 9 30.79 -11.63 -1.59
N LYS A 10 29.51 -11.74 -1.22
CA LYS A 10 28.35 -11.80 -2.10
C LYS A 10 27.29 -10.81 -1.61
N LEU A 11 26.61 -10.16 -2.55
CA LEU A 11 25.43 -9.36 -2.23
C LEU A 11 24.22 -10.29 -2.11
N ALA A 12 23.36 -9.97 -1.16
CA ALA A 12 22.08 -10.62 -0.90
C ALA A 12 21.07 -9.51 -0.58
N ASP A 13 19.78 -9.86 -0.60
CA ASP A 13 18.65 -8.93 -0.48
C ASP A 13 18.65 -7.82 -1.54
N PHE A 14 17.94 -8.08 -2.63
CA PHE A 14 17.76 -7.15 -3.75
C PHE A 14 16.36 -6.52 -3.75
N GLY A 15 15.66 -6.51 -2.60
CA GLY A 15 14.28 -6.01 -2.49
C GLY A 15 14.12 -4.53 -2.82
N THR A 16 15.20 -3.74 -2.73
CA THR A 16 15.24 -2.31 -3.05
C THR A 16 15.82 -2.01 -4.44
N CYS A 17 16.22 -3.03 -5.22
CA CYS A 17 16.78 -2.82 -6.54
C CYS A 17 15.74 -2.30 -7.53
N MET A 18 16.12 -1.27 -8.29
CA MET A 18 15.30 -0.68 -9.34
C MET A 18 16.01 -0.74 -10.68
N LYS A 19 15.26 -1.06 -11.74
CA LYS A 19 15.79 -1.07 -13.10
C LYS A 19 15.98 0.37 -13.60
N MET A 20 17.21 0.71 -13.96
CA MET A 20 17.53 2.01 -14.58
C MET A 20 16.84 2.19 -15.94
N ASN A 21 16.49 3.45 -16.26
CA ASN A 21 16.04 3.86 -17.59
C ASN A 21 17.22 3.94 -18.59
N LYS A 22 16.94 4.38 -19.83
CA LYS A 22 17.95 4.47 -20.90
C LYS A 22 19.06 5.46 -20.57
N GLU A 23 18.74 6.46 -19.75
CA GLU A 23 19.64 7.51 -19.29
C GLU A 23 20.48 7.08 -18.07
N GLY A 24 20.27 5.85 -17.56
CA GLY A 24 20.99 5.33 -16.38
C GLY A 24 20.47 5.90 -15.05
N MET A 25 19.24 6.39 -15.02
CA MET A 25 18.59 7.01 -13.86
C MET A 25 17.39 6.17 -13.40
N VAL A 26 16.98 6.36 -12.16
CA VAL A 26 15.76 5.81 -11.55
C VAL A 26 14.97 6.92 -10.87
N ARG A 27 13.66 6.71 -10.76
CA ARG A 27 12.73 7.56 -10.00
C ARG A 27 12.04 6.69 -8.97
N CYS A 28 12.09 7.10 -7.71
CA CYS A 28 11.38 6.46 -6.61
C CYS A 28 10.81 7.52 -5.68
N ASP A 29 9.51 7.40 -5.40
CA ASP A 29 8.79 8.31 -4.50
C ASP A 29 8.89 7.86 -3.03
N THR A 30 9.40 6.64 -2.78
CA THR A 30 9.58 6.07 -1.45
C THR A 30 11.08 5.99 -1.13
N ALA A 31 11.53 6.56 0.00
CA ALA A 31 12.87 6.24 0.49
C ALA A 31 12.85 4.81 1.01
N VAL A 32 13.66 3.97 0.38
CA VAL A 32 13.90 2.60 0.77
C VAL A 32 15.38 2.47 1.12
N GLY A 33 15.68 1.69 2.14
CA GLY A 33 17.04 1.43 2.62
C GLY A 33 17.22 1.70 4.11
N THR A 34 18.31 1.17 4.66
CA THR A 34 18.70 1.42 6.05
C THR A 34 19.08 2.90 6.21
N PRO A 35 18.49 3.62 7.16
CA PRO A 35 18.63 5.07 7.30
C PRO A 35 20.06 5.60 7.35
N ASP A 36 21.02 4.82 7.87
CA ASP A 36 22.41 5.24 8.02
C ASP A 36 23.22 5.24 6.70
N TYR A 37 22.79 4.47 5.70
CA TYR A 37 23.54 4.27 4.45
C TYR A 37 22.91 4.94 3.23
N ILE A 38 21.73 5.54 3.41
CA ILE A 38 21.00 6.21 2.33
C ILE A 38 21.71 7.49 1.88
N SER A 39 21.72 7.74 0.57
CA SER A 39 22.34 8.94 0.00
C SER A 39 21.45 10.18 0.10
N PRO A 40 22.02 11.40 0.11
CA PRO A 40 21.24 12.65 0.22
C PRO A 40 20.24 12.83 -0.93
N GLU A 41 20.56 12.40 -2.14
CA GLU A 41 19.67 12.52 -3.29
C GLU A 41 18.47 11.56 -3.26
N VAL A 42 18.61 10.39 -2.65
CA VAL A 42 17.48 9.45 -2.43
C VAL A 42 16.57 9.98 -1.32
N LEU A 43 17.13 10.58 -0.26
CA LEU A 43 16.31 11.28 0.74
C LEU A 43 15.55 12.46 0.14
N LYS A 44 16.20 13.26 -0.72
CA LYS A 44 15.55 14.38 -1.43
C LYS A 44 14.44 13.93 -2.39
N SER A 45 14.49 12.71 -2.92
CA SER A 45 13.49 12.22 -3.87
C SER A 45 12.14 11.86 -3.24
N GLN A 46 12.07 11.73 -1.90
CA GLN A 46 10.81 11.47 -1.17
C GLN A 46 9.72 12.54 -1.39
N GLY A 47 10.07 13.71 -1.96
CA GLY A 47 9.14 14.79 -2.31
C GLY A 47 8.52 14.71 -3.71
N GLY A 48 8.77 13.64 -4.48
CA GLY A 48 8.04 13.35 -5.73
C GLY A 48 8.76 13.68 -7.06
N ASP A 49 9.87 14.44 -7.03
CA ASP A 49 10.53 14.96 -8.25
C ASP A 49 12.03 14.57 -8.39
N GLY A 50 12.52 13.61 -7.60
CA GLY A 50 13.95 13.24 -7.62
C GLY A 50 14.29 12.09 -8.56
N TYR A 51 15.21 12.32 -9.50
CA TYR A 51 15.92 11.26 -10.22
C TYR A 51 17.32 11.07 -9.62
N TYR A 52 17.74 9.83 -9.44
CA TYR A 52 19.11 9.48 -9.03
C TYR A 52 19.65 8.35 -9.91
N GLY A 53 20.98 8.28 -10.05
CA GLY A 53 21.66 7.24 -10.81
C GLY A 53 22.46 6.31 -9.89
N ARG A 54 23.28 5.44 -10.50
CA ARG A 54 24.15 4.47 -9.81
C ARG A 54 25.11 5.10 -8.79
N GLU A 55 25.36 6.39 -8.87
CA GLU A 55 26.23 7.10 -7.92
C GLU A 55 25.69 7.12 -6.49
N CYS A 56 24.40 6.86 -6.29
CA CYS A 56 23.83 6.68 -4.95
C CYS A 56 24.45 5.49 -4.22
N ASP A 57 24.79 4.40 -4.92
CA ASP A 57 25.38 3.21 -4.28
C ASP A 57 26.80 3.47 -3.81
N TRP A 58 27.55 4.33 -4.52
CA TRP A 58 28.90 4.73 -4.12
C TRP A 58 28.92 5.56 -2.83
N TRP A 59 27.83 6.27 -2.51
CA TRP A 59 27.69 6.89 -1.19
C TRP A 59 27.68 5.85 -0.08
N SER A 60 26.87 4.80 -0.23
CA SER A 60 26.75 3.72 0.75
C SER A 60 28.08 2.96 0.91
N VAL A 61 28.88 2.83 -0.16
CA VAL A 61 30.26 2.31 -0.08
C VAL A 61 31.16 3.22 0.78
N GLY A 62 31.01 4.54 0.65
CA GLY A 62 31.71 5.51 1.50
C GLY A 62 31.33 5.40 2.97
N VAL A 63 30.03 5.26 3.27
CA VAL A 63 29.53 5.04 4.63
C VAL A 63 30.07 3.73 5.20
N PHE A 64 30.00 2.64 4.43
CA PHE A 64 30.52 1.32 4.82
C PHE A 64 32.03 1.35 5.10
N LEU A 65 32.82 2.01 4.26
CA LEU A 65 34.26 2.13 4.49
C LEU A 65 34.59 2.96 5.73
N TYR A 66 33.82 4.03 5.99
CA TYR A 66 33.97 4.80 7.22
C TYR A 66 33.70 3.92 8.44
N GLU A 67 32.58 3.20 8.45
CA GLU A 67 32.19 2.34 9.56
C GLU A 67 33.21 1.22 9.83
N MET A 68 33.73 0.57 8.79
CA MET A 68 34.78 -0.44 8.95
C MET A 68 36.06 0.10 9.62
N LEU A 69 36.39 1.38 9.40
CA LEU A 69 37.63 1.99 9.91
C LEU A 69 37.44 2.76 11.22
N VAL A 70 36.22 3.19 11.53
CA VAL A 70 35.90 4.02 12.70
C VAL A 70 35.14 3.25 13.77
N GLY A 71 34.35 2.24 13.38
CA GLY A 71 33.48 1.45 14.27
C GLY A 71 32.02 1.92 14.31
N ASP A 72 31.76 3.17 13.93
CA ASP A 72 30.41 3.78 13.92
C ASP A 72 30.08 4.36 12.53
N THR A 73 28.79 4.57 12.23
CA THR A 73 28.38 5.23 10.99
C THR A 73 28.68 6.74 11.04
N PRO A 74 29.11 7.38 9.93
CA PRO A 74 29.54 8.79 9.90
C PRO A 74 28.43 9.79 10.24
N PHE A 75 27.17 9.39 10.09
CA PHE A 75 26.01 10.26 10.31
C PHE A 75 25.08 9.75 11.42
N TYR A 76 25.58 8.85 12.27
CA TYR A 76 24.83 8.30 13.40
C TYR A 76 24.17 9.38 14.26
N ALA A 77 22.93 9.15 14.68
CA ALA A 77 22.24 9.94 15.69
C ALA A 77 21.22 9.08 16.45
N ASP A 78 20.83 9.50 17.65
CA ASP A 78 19.86 8.78 18.49
C ASP A 78 18.45 8.67 17.88
N SER A 79 18.16 9.48 16.85
CA SER A 79 16.87 9.50 16.18
C SER A 79 17.02 9.49 14.67
N LEU A 80 16.07 8.83 14.01
CA LEU A 80 15.98 8.73 12.55
C LEU A 80 16.07 10.11 11.86
N VAL A 81 15.31 11.08 12.38
CA VAL A 81 15.30 12.46 11.88
C VAL A 81 16.66 13.14 12.07
N GLY A 82 17.36 12.82 13.17
CA GLY A 82 18.72 13.28 13.42
C GLY A 82 19.70 12.75 12.38
N THR A 83 19.65 11.45 12.06
CA THR A 83 20.48 10.82 11.03
C THR A 83 20.24 11.46 9.67
N TYR A 84 18.97 11.63 9.27
CA TYR A 84 18.62 12.32 8.02
C TYR A 84 19.10 13.77 7.98
N SER A 85 18.99 14.50 9.10
CA SER A 85 19.49 15.87 9.20
C SER A 85 21.01 15.94 9.03
N LYS A 86 21.75 14.97 9.61
CA LYS A 86 23.21 14.86 9.45
C LYS A 86 23.60 14.51 8.01
N ILE A 87 22.91 13.56 7.37
CA ILE A 87 23.14 13.19 5.96
C ILE A 87 22.89 14.39 5.03
N MET A 88 21.79 15.12 5.22
CA MET A 88 21.48 16.30 4.42
C MET A 88 22.49 17.44 4.61
N ASN A 89 23.13 17.50 5.78
CA ASN A 89 24.18 18.46 6.12
C ASN A 89 25.60 17.84 6.07
N HIS A 90 25.82 16.82 5.22
CA HIS A 90 27.07 16.03 5.17
C HIS A 90 28.35 16.86 5.09
N LYS A 91 28.32 18.00 4.39
CA LYS A 91 29.47 18.92 4.24
C LYS A 91 30.00 19.46 5.57
N ASN A 92 29.13 19.56 6.58
CA ASN A 92 29.48 20.10 7.90
C ASN A 92 29.44 19.03 9.00
N SER A 93 28.70 17.93 8.80
CA SER A 93 28.52 16.87 9.79
C SER A 93 29.58 15.77 9.69
N LEU A 94 30.16 15.53 8.51
CA LEU A 94 31.21 14.54 8.34
C LEU A 94 32.48 15.00 9.07
N SER A 95 32.90 14.20 10.05
CA SER A 95 34.13 14.41 10.81
C SER A 95 34.78 13.06 11.08
N PHE A 96 36.10 13.06 11.30
CA PHE A 96 36.85 11.86 11.65
C PHE A 96 37.37 12.02 13.08
N PRO A 97 37.21 11.03 13.97
CA PRO A 97 37.80 11.07 15.31
C PRO A 97 39.32 11.23 15.24
N ASP A 98 39.89 12.03 16.14
CA ASP A 98 41.35 12.24 16.25
C ASP A 98 42.08 10.98 16.72
N ASP A 99 41.39 10.09 17.44
CA ASP A 99 41.95 8.89 18.05
C ASP A 99 42.08 7.68 17.09
N ASN A 100 41.62 7.81 15.83
CA ASN A 100 41.65 6.73 14.85
C ASN A 100 42.78 6.92 13.81
N ASP A 101 43.65 5.91 13.69
CA ASP A 101 44.76 5.84 12.72
C ASP A 101 44.26 5.54 11.29
N ILE A 102 43.47 6.46 10.72
CA ILE A 102 42.96 6.35 9.35
C ILE A 102 43.95 6.98 8.38
N SER A 103 44.41 6.21 7.40
CA SER A 103 45.36 6.67 6.38
C SER A 103 44.80 7.85 5.56
N LYS A 104 45.70 8.69 5.05
CA LYS A 104 45.32 9.84 4.21
C LYS A 104 44.52 9.41 2.96
N ASP A 105 44.92 8.30 2.34
CA ASP A 105 44.25 7.78 1.15
C ASP A 105 42.86 7.22 1.50
N ALA A 106 42.68 6.62 2.68
CA ALA A 106 41.36 6.18 3.14
C ALA A 106 40.42 7.37 3.40
N LYS A 107 40.89 8.40 4.12
CA LYS A 107 40.12 9.65 4.31
C LYS A 107 39.76 10.29 2.96
N ASN A 108 40.70 10.32 2.01
CA ASN A 108 40.45 10.88 0.69
C ASN A 108 39.39 10.10 -0.10
N LEU A 109 39.43 8.76 -0.05
CA LEU A 109 38.43 7.91 -0.70
C LEU A 109 37.04 8.11 -0.10
N ILE A 110 36.94 8.10 1.25
CA ILE A 110 35.68 8.32 1.97
C ILE A 110 35.10 9.69 1.61
N CYS A 111 35.89 10.77 1.68
CA CYS A 111 35.42 12.11 1.30
C CYS A 111 35.06 12.21 -0.20
N GLY A 112 35.70 11.43 -1.06
CA GLY A 112 35.36 11.34 -2.48
C GLY A 112 33.98 10.69 -2.74
N PHE A 113 33.57 9.75 -1.88
CA PHE A 113 32.24 9.14 -1.91
C PHE A 113 31.18 9.97 -1.18
N LEU A 114 31.50 10.50 0.00
CA LEU A 114 30.60 11.26 0.86
C LEU A 114 30.54 12.74 0.47
N THR A 115 30.14 12.98 -0.78
CA THR A 115 29.96 14.32 -1.36
C THR A 115 28.69 14.37 -2.21
N ASP A 116 28.36 15.55 -2.73
CA ASP A 116 27.22 15.73 -3.62
C ASP A 116 27.39 14.92 -4.92
N ARG A 117 26.28 14.37 -5.43
CA ARG A 117 26.25 13.45 -6.58
C ARG A 117 26.91 14.01 -7.85
N GLU A 118 26.98 15.33 -7.99
CA GLU A 118 27.58 16.04 -9.13
C GLU A 118 29.09 15.83 -9.22
N VAL A 119 29.74 15.67 -8.08
CA VAL A 119 31.21 15.58 -7.96
C VAL A 119 31.67 14.29 -7.27
N ARG A 120 30.75 13.36 -7.03
CA ARG A 120 31.02 12.10 -6.35
C ARG A 120 31.89 11.17 -7.19
N LEU A 121 32.88 10.55 -6.54
CA LEU A 121 33.70 9.51 -7.14
C LEU A 121 32.82 8.31 -7.57
N GLY A 122 33.00 7.85 -8.80
CA GLY A 122 32.21 6.79 -9.42
C GLY A 122 31.14 7.29 -10.40
N ARG A 123 30.86 8.60 -10.42
CA ARG A 123 29.91 9.21 -11.39
C ARG A 123 30.33 8.96 -12.83
N ASN A 124 31.64 9.01 -13.11
CA ASN A 124 32.18 8.82 -14.46
C ASN A 124 32.46 7.34 -14.77
N GLY A 125 31.99 6.43 -13.92
CA GLY A 125 32.20 4.99 -14.02
C GLY A 125 33.19 4.45 -12.98
N VAL A 126 33.20 3.13 -12.82
CA VAL A 126 33.96 2.44 -11.76
C VAL A 126 35.49 2.58 -11.88
N GLU A 127 35.99 2.90 -13.06
CA GLU A 127 37.43 2.91 -13.34
C GLU A 127 38.18 4.01 -12.57
N GLU A 128 37.54 5.12 -12.21
CA GLU A 128 38.16 6.14 -11.34
C GLU A 128 38.27 5.67 -9.89
N ILE A 129 37.32 4.85 -9.41
CA ILE A 129 37.38 4.21 -8.10
C ILE A 129 38.52 3.18 -8.09
N LYS A 130 38.61 2.33 -9.10
CA LYS A 130 39.64 1.28 -9.18
C LYS A 130 41.07 1.81 -9.17
N ARG A 131 41.29 3.00 -9.74
CA ARG A 131 42.60 3.67 -9.79
C ARG A 131 42.94 4.44 -8.51
N HIS A 132 42.02 4.53 -7.55
CA HIS A 132 42.24 5.31 -6.34
C HIS A 132 43.42 4.73 -5.52
N PRO A 133 44.37 5.57 -5.03
CA PRO A 133 45.57 5.10 -4.33
C PRO A 133 45.31 4.20 -3.11
N PHE A 134 44.16 4.37 -2.43
CA PHE A 134 43.73 3.51 -1.33
C PHE A 134 43.76 2.02 -1.68
N PHE A 135 43.42 1.64 -2.91
CA PHE A 135 43.39 0.24 -3.34
C PHE A 135 44.74 -0.29 -3.79
N LYS A 136 45.81 0.52 -3.78
CA LYS A 136 47.15 0.07 -4.13
C LYS A 136 47.67 -0.87 -3.05
N ASN A 137 47.94 -2.11 -3.44
CA ASN A 137 48.39 -3.17 -2.55
C ASN A 137 49.23 -4.19 -3.33
N ASP A 138 49.90 -5.09 -2.60
CA ASP A 138 50.77 -6.12 -3.18
C ASP A 138 50.15 -7.55 -3.06
N GLN A 139 48.91 -7.66 -2.60
CA GLN A 139 48.24 -8.94 -2.31
C GLN A 139 47.32 -9.39 -3.45
N TRP A 140 46.62 -8.46 -4.10
CA TRP A 140 45.59 -8.75 -5.09
C TRP A 140 45.54 -7.69 -6.21
N SER A 141 44.96 -8.06 -7.34
CA SER A 141 44.57 -7.19 -8.45
C SER A 141 43.05 -7.25 -8.66
N TRP A 142 42.48 -6.24 -9.34
CA TRP A 142 41.03 -6.22 -9.60
C TRP A 142 40.52 -7.43 -10.39
N GLU A 143 41.40 -8.13 -11.13
CA GLU A 143 41.06 -9.29 -11.94
C GLU A 143 41.06 -10.59 -11.12
N ASN A 144 41.88 -10.69 -10.09
CA ASN A 144 42.07 -11.92 -9.31
C ASN A 144 41.63 -11.82 -7.83
N LEU A 145 41.06 -10.68 -7.41
CA LEU A 145 40.66 -10.43 -6.02
C LEU A 145 39.86 -11.58 -5.40
N ARG A 146 38.94 -12.18 -6.17
CA ARG A 146 38.08 -13.28 -5.70
C ARG A 146 38.77 -14.65 -5.67
N ASP A 147 39.95 -14.77 -6.27
CA ASP A 147 40.76 -16.00 -6.27
C ASP A 147 41.87 -15.96 -5.21
N THR A 148 42.08 -14.80 -4.57
CA THR A 148 43.06 -14.63 -3.48
C THR A 148 42.52 -15.13 -2.15
N VAL A 149 43.36 -15.31 -1.13
CA VAL A 149 42.89 -15.74 0.19
C VAL A 149 42.21 -14.56 0.90
N ALA A 150 40.95 -14.74 1.31
CA ALA A 150 40.21 -13.73 2.05
C ALA A 150 40.82 -13.48 3.46
N PRO A 151 40.67 -12.27 4.03
CA PRO A 151 41.21 -11.95 5.36
C PRO A 151 40.66 -12.81 6.49
N VAL A 152 39.39 -13.21 6.39
CA VAL A 152 38.71 -14.08 7.36
C VAL A 152 38.04 -15.21 6.59
N VAL A 153 38.57 -16.42 6.76
CA VAL A 153 37.97 -17.65 6.23
C VAL A 153 37.20 -18.32 7.37
N PRO A 154 35.88 -18.52 7.26
CA PRO A 154 35.09 -19.11 8.34
C PRO A 154 35.47 -20.58 8.56
N ASP A 155 35.65 -20.97 9.82
CA ASP A 155 35.83 -22.37 10.21
C ASP A 155 34.46 -23.01 10.45
N LEU A 156 34.04 -23.89 9.54
CA LEU A 156 32.70 -24.48 9.52
C LEU A 156 32.77 -25.95 9.93
N SER A 157 31.98 -26.35 10.91
CA SER A 157 31.93 -27.74 11.41
C SER A 157 31.15 -28.69 10.49
N SER A 158 30.17 -28.17 9.74
CA SER A 158 29.31 -28.92 8.83
C SER A 158 28.70 -28.01 7.75
N ASP A 159 27.93 -28.58 6.82
CA ASP A 159 27.21 -27.86 5.77
C ASP A 159 25.98 -27.08 6.27
N ILE A 160 25.51 -27.37 7.49
CA ILE A 160 24.40 -26.69 8.16
C ILE A 160 24.86 -25.82 9.35
N ASP A 161 26.17 -25.56 9.46
CA ASP A 161 26.73 -24.73 10.53
C ASP A 161 26.26 -23.28 10.39
N THR A 162 25.52 -22.80 11.39
CA THR A 162 25.02 -21.43 11.48
C THR A 162 25.70 -20.61 12.59
N SER A 163 26.86 -21.01 13.08
CA SER A 163 27.57 -20.34 14.20
C SER A 163 27.97 -18.89 13.93
N ASN A 164 28.05 -18.49 12.65
CA ASN A 164 28.30 -17.10 12.24
C ASN A 164 27.01 -16.26 12.10
N PHE A 165 25.86 -16.79 12.54
CA PHE A 165 24.57 -16.10 12.59
C PHE A 165 24.10 -16.07 14.04
N ASP A 166 23.58 -14.93 14.49
CA ASP A 166 22.97 -14.81 15.82
C ASP A 166 21.67 -15.61 15.90
N ASP A 167 21.40 -16.18 17.07
CA ASP A 167 20.13 -16.85 17.35
C ASP A 167 18.99 -15.82 17.32
N LEU A 168 17.97 -16.07 16.49
CA LEU A 168 16.77 -15.24 16.42
C LEU A 168 15.76 -15.72 17.46
N GLU A 169 15.20 -14.81 18.26
CA GLU A 169 14.07 -15.14 19.14
C GLU A 169 12.85 -15.49 18.26
N GLU A 170 12.21 -16.63 18.55
CA GLU A 170 10.95 -16.99 17.88
C GLU A 170 9.89 -15.94 18.20
N ASP A 171 9.48 -15.18 17.18
CA ASP A 171 8.38 -14.23 17.30
C ASP A 171 7.09 -15.01 17.53
N LYS A 172 6.61 -15.03 18.79
CA LYS A 172 5.39 -15.75 19.22
C LYS A 172 4.10 -15.00 18.83
N GLY A 173 4.16 -14.15 17.81
CA GLY A 173 3.00 -13.50 17.21
C GLY A 173 2.13 -14.52 16.48
N GLU A 174 0.83 -14.26 16.44
CA GLU A 174 -0.08 -14.99 15.54
C GLU A 174 0.30 -14.65 14.09
N GLU A 175 0.56 -15.64 13.25
CA GLU A 175 0.85 -15.43 11.82
C GLU A 175 -0.30 -14.65 11.17
N GLU A 176 -0.03 -13.43 10.71
CA GLU A 176 -1.05 -12.59 10.07
C GLU A 176 -1.48 -13.20 8.73
N THR A 177 -2.75 -13.62 8.65
CA THR A 177 -3.35 -14.13 7.41
C THR A 177 -4.24 -13.08 6.75
N PHE A 178 -4.29 -13.06 5.41
CA PHE A 178 -5.24 -12.23 4.69
C PHE A 178 -6.68 -12.50 5.17
N PRO A 179 -7.50 -11.47 5.38
CA PRO A 179 -8.91 -11.64 5.74
C PRO A 179 -9.67 -12.33 4.60
N ILE A 180 -10.71 -13.09 4.93
CA ILE A 180 -11.53 -13.76 3.91
C ILE A 180 -12.30 -12.72 3.09
N PRO A 181 -12.02 -12.63 1.78
CA PRO A 181 -12.58 -11.56 0.97
C PRO A 181 -14.02 -11.89 0.57
N LYS A 182 -14.94 -10.92 0.74
CA LYS A 182 -16.37 -11.05 0.37
C LYS A 182 -16.65 -10.92 -1.13
N ALA A 183 -15.63 -10.57 -1.91
CA ALA A 183 -15.62 -10.44 -3.36
C ALA A 183 -14.19 -10.73 -3.88
N PHE A 184 -14.00 -10.82 -5.19
CA PHE A 184 -12.67 -11.04 -5.74
C PHE A 184 -11.74 -9.85 -5.43
N VAL A 185 -10.69 -10.08 -4.64
CA VAL A 185 -9.64 -9.10 -4.29
C VAL A 185 -8.32 -9.35 -5.03
N GLY A 186 -8.13 -10.56 -5.57
CA GLY A 186 -6.95 -10.88 -6.36
C GLY A 186 -5.62 -10.80 -5.59
N ASN A 187 -5.61 -11.05 -4.27
CA ASN A 187 -4.39 -10.94 -3.43
C ASN A 187 -3.19 -11.75 -3.97
N GLN A 188 -3.43 -12.83 -4.72
CA GLN A 188 -2.38 -13.68 -5.29
C GLN A 188 -1.89 -13.22 -6.67
N LEU A 189 -2.61 -12.30 -7.33
CA LEU A 189 -2.26 -11.81 -8.67
C LEU A 189 -0.85 -11.19 -8.75
N PRO A 190 -0.36 -10.42 -7.75
CA PRO A 190 0.99 -9.85 -7.79
C PRO A 190 2.12 -10.90 -7.81
N PHE A 191 1.84 -12.16 -7.45
CA PHE A 191 2.84 -13.23 -7.37
C PHE A 191 2.80 -14.18 -8.56
N VAL A 192 1.95 -13.93 -9.56
CA VAL A 192 1.88 -14.73 -10.79
C VAL A 192 3.23 -14.66 -11.53
N GLY A 193 3.82 -15.81 -11.80
CA GLY A 193 5.14 -15.91 -12.45
C GLY A 193 6.33 -15.84 -11.49
N PHE A 194 6.10 -15.79 -10.17
CA PHE A 194 7.17 -15.84 -9.17
C PHE A 194 7.86 -17.22 -9.10
N THR A 195 7.13 -18.30 -9.36
CA THR A 195 7.69 -19.67 -9.37
C THR A 195 8.78 -19.82 -10.43
N TYR A 196 9.97 -20.24 -10.01
CA TYR A 196 11.13 -20.45 -10.87
C TYR A 196 11.81 -21.79 -10.58
N TYR A 197 12.21 -22.51 -11.63
CA TYR A 197 12.99 -23.74 -11.55
C TYR A 197 14.22 -23.63 -12.45
N SER A 198 15.42 -23.84 -11.89
CA SER A 198 16.69 -23.70 -12.63
C SER A 198 16.86 -24.69 -13.80
N ASN A 199 16.15 -25.82 -13.79
CA ASN A 199 16.26 -26.87 -14.79
C ASN A 199 15.11 -26.81 -15.82
N HIS A 200 15.17 -25.88 -16.76
CA HIS A 200 14.39 -25.96 -18.00
C HIS A 200 15.17 -26.73 -19.08
N GLN A 201 15.28 -28.06 -18.92
CA GLN A 201 15.74 -28.97 -19.96
C GLN A 201 14.64 -29.93 -20.45
N TYR A 202 13.37 -29.60 -20.18
CA TYR A 202 12.21 -30.34 -20.68
C TYR A 202 11.35 -29.42 -21.54
N LEU A 203 11.85 -29.03 -22.72
CA LEU A 203 11.09 -28.57 -23.92
C LEU A 203 12.01 -27.99 -25.03
N SER A 204 13.27 -28.43 -25.14
CA SER A 204 13.96 -28.34 -26.43
C SER A 204 13.49 -29.49 -27.29
N THR A 205 12.77 -29.14 -28.35
CA THR A 205 12.45 -29.94 -29.53
C THR A 205 13.38 -31.14 -29.75
N CYS A 206 12.86 -32.33 -29.50
CA CYS A 206 13.46 -33.56 -30.03
C CYS A 206 13.52 -33.44 -31.55
N THR A 207 14.74 -33.35 -32.09
CA THR A 207 15.04 -33.65 -33.48
C THR A 207 14.44 -35.02 -33.84
N PRO A 208 13.68 -35.16 -34.93
CA PRO A 208 13.08 -36.43 -35.28
C PRO A 208 14.15 -37.34 -35.87
N ASN A 209 14.68 -38.25 -35.06
CA ASN A 209 15.30 -39.46 -35.59
C ASN A 209 14.20 -40.35 -36.16
N SER A 210 14.36 -40.64 -37.44
CA SER A 210 13.48 -41.46 -38.25
C SER A 210 13.35 -42.86 -37.68
N ASN A 211 12.11 -43.25 -37.36
CA ASN A 211 11.50 -44.56 -37.62
C ASN A 211 10.38 -44.79 -36.61
N ASP A 212 9.15 -44.43 -36.95
CA ASP A 212 8.09 -45.45 -36.96
C ASP A 212 6.85 -44.98 -37.73
N ASN A 213 6.38 -45.87 -38.60
CA ASN A 213 5.13 -45.74 -39.32
C ASN A 213 4.01 -46.30 -38.44
N ARG A 214 2.95 -45.51 -38.17
CA ARG A 214 1.55 -45.84 -38.56
C ARG A 214 0.51 -44.90 -37.95
N THR A 215 -0.33 -44.36 -38.85
CA THR A 215 -1.77 -44.06 -38.71
C THR A 215 -2.24 -43.05 -37.65
N ASN A 216 -2.36 -41.75 -38.01
CA ASN A 216 -3.49 -40.86 -37.65
C ASN A 216 -3.42 -39.43 -38.25
N THR A 217 -3.12 -39.28 -39.54
CA THR A 217 -2.75 -37.96 -40.11
C THR A 217 -3.88 -36.97 -40.41
N ASN A 218 -5.16 -37.30 -40.19
CA ASN A 218 -6.28 -36.39 -40.52
C ASN A 218 -6.89 -35.64 -39.33
N VAL A 219 -6.76 -36.15 -38.10
CA VAL A 219 -7.31 -35.50 -36.90
C VAL A 219 -6.35 -34.43 -36.37
N ASP A 220 -5.04 -34.69 -36.43
CA ASP A 220 -4.01 -33.74 -35.99
C ASP A 220 -3.91 -32.49 -36.87
N LYS A 221 -4.23 -32.59 -38.17
CA LYS A 221 -4.14 -31.46 -39.10
C LYS A 221 -5.24 -30.43 -38.86
N ASN A 222 -6.47 -30.89 -38.60
CA ASN A 222 -7.60 -30.03 -38.26
C ASN A 222 -7.46 -29.39 -36.88
N LEU A 223 -6.88 -30.10 -35.91
CA LEU A 223 -6.58 -29.54 -34.59
C LEU A 223 -5.48 -28.48 -34.67
N LEU A 224 -4.44 -28.72 -35.46
CA LEU A 224 -3.36 -27.75 -35.67
C LEU A 224 -3.89 -26.48 -36.35
N GLU A 225 -4.77 -26.62 -37.35
CA GLU A 225 -5.35 -25.49 -38.07
C GLU A 225 -6.34 -24.69 -37.20
N SER A 226 -7.07 -25.35 -36.30
CA SER A 226 -7.94 -24.67 -35.32
C SER A 226 -7.13 -23.92 -34.24
N LEU A 227 -6.05 -24.52 -33.76
CA LEU A 227 -5.13 -23.88 -32.82
C LEU A 227 -4.43 -22.66 -33.45
N GLN A 228 -4.03 -22.77 -34.72
CA GLN A 228 -3.40 -21.66 -35.45
C GLN A 228 -4.38 -20.49 -35.68
N LYS A 229 -5.66 -20.80 -35.92
CA LYS A 229 -6.73 -19.79 -36.01
C LYS A 229 -7.01 -19.14 -34.65
N ASN A 230 -7.00 -19.90 -33.56
CA ASN A 230 -7.15 -19.37 -32.21
C ASN A 230 -5.97 -18.48 -31.81
N ILE A 231 -4.74 -18.86 -32.15
CA ILE A 231 -3.55 -18.05 -31.91
C ILE A 231 -3.67 -16.71 -32.63
N TYR A 232 -4.05 -16.71 -33.91
CA TYR A 232 -4.25 -15.46 -34.66
C TYR A 232 -5.33 -14.56 -34.04
N GLN A 233 -6.44 -15.14 -33.57
CA GLN A 233 -7.49 -14.39 -32.88
C GLN A 233 -7.02 -13.80 -31.54
N LEU A 234 -6.22 -14.54 -30.79
CA LEU A 234 -5.64 -14.07 -29.53
C LEU A 234 -4.58 -12.98 -29.77
N GLU A 235 -3.78 -13.08 -30.84
CA GLU A 235 -2.83 -12.05 -31.25
C GLU A 235 -3.54 -10.75 -31.66
N GLU A 236 -4.66 -10.85 -32.37
CA GLU A 236 -5.50 -9.69 -32.75
C GLU A 236 -6.16 -9.05 -31.52
N GLN A 237 -6.67 -9.85 -30.58
CA GLN A 237 -7.21 -9.35 -29.31
C GLN A 237 -6.14 -8.65 -28.47
N LEU A 238 -4.94 -9.24 -28.37
CA LEU A 238 -3.82 -8.64 -27.66
C LEU A 238 -3.39 -7.30 -28.30
N HIS A 239 -3.39 -7.23 -29.63
CA HIS A 239 -3.07 -5.98 -30.34
C HIS A 239 -4.09 -4.87 -30.04
N ASN A 240 -5.38 -5.20 -30.04
CA ASN A 240 -6.46 -4.25 -29.72
C ASN A 240 -6.37 -3.76 -28.26
N GLU A 241 -6.12 -4.67 -27.30
CA GLU A 241 -5.93 -4.31 -25.89
C GLU A 241 -4.68 -3.43 -25.67
N MET A 242 -3.59 -3.71 -26.38
CA MET A 242 -2.39 -2.87 -26.33
C MET A 242 -2.66 -1.46 -26.87
N GLN A 243 -3.46 -1.34 -27.93
CA GLN A 243 -3.85 -0.05 -28.50
C GLN A 243 -4.77 0.75 -27.55
N LEU A 244 -5.74 0.08 -26.92
CA LEU A 244 -6.60 0.65 -25.88
C LEU A 244 -5.78 1.12 -24.67
N LYS A 245 -4.78 0.34 -24.25
CA LYS A 245 -3.85 0.72 -23.18
C LYS A 245 -3.08 1.98 -23.54
N ASP A 246 -2.51 2.07 -24.74
CA ASP A 246 -1.76 3.24 -25.19
C ASP A 246 -2.65 4.50 -25.24
N GLU A 247 -3.91 4.38 -25.68
CA GLU A 247 -4.89 5.48 -25.64
C GLU A 247 -5.21 5.94 -24.21
N MET A 248 -5.37 4.98 -23.28
CA MET A 248 -5.63 5.30 -21.87
C MET A 248 -4.41 5.93 -21.19
N GLU A 249 -3.20 5.47 -21.50
CA GLU A 249 -1.96 6.10 -21.05
C GLU A 249 -1.84 7.54 -21.58
N GLN A 250 -2.20 7.78 -22.84
CA GLN A 250 -2.19 9.13 -23.42
C GLN A 250 -3.20 10.05 -22.73
N LYS A 251 -4.42 9.57 -22.44
CA LYS A 251 -5.42 10.32 -21.68
C LYS A 251 -4.94 10.63 -20.27
N PHE A 252 -4.30 9.68 -19.59
CA PHE A 252 -3.73 9.87 -18.26
C PHE A 252 -2.62 10.94 -18.26
N ARG A 253 -1.68 10.87 -19.22
CA ARG A 253 -0.63 11.90 -19.38
C ARG A 253 -1.23 13.28 -19.59
N THR A 254 -2.29 13.39 -20.40
CA THR A 254 -2.96 14.67 -20.68
C THR A 254 -3.67 15.23 -19.44
N SER A 255 -4.28 14.37 -18.62
CA SER A 255 -4.86 14.79 -17.34
C SER A 255 -3.80 15.24 -16.34
N ASN A 256 -2.66 14.54 -16.24
CA ASN A 256 -1.58 14.96 -15.34
C ASN A 256 -1.00 16.32 -15.72
N ILE A 257 -0.82 16.61 -17.02
CA ILE A 257 -0.38 17.94 -17.47
C ILE A 257 -1.37 19.04 -17.05
N LYS A 258 -2.68 18.75 -17.09
CA LYS A 258 -3.71 19.70 -16.62
C LYS A 258 -3.65 19.89 -15.10
N LEU A 259 -3.43 18.81 -14.36
CA LEU A 259 -3.30 18.84 -12.90
C LEU A 259 -2.10 19.69 -12.46
N ASP A 260 -0.93 19.46 -13.07
CA ASP A 260 0.29 20.25 -12.83
C ASP A 260 0.08 21.74 -13.09
N LYS A 261 -0.69 22.07 -14.13
CA LYS A 261 -1.02 23.46 -14.45
C LYS A 261 -1.87 24.10 -13.35
N ILE A 262 -2.90 23.38 -12.88
CA ILE A 262 -3.77 23.85 -11.78
C ILE A 262 -2.97 24.00 -10.48
N MET A 263 -2.05 23.08 -10.20
CA MET A 263 -1.18 23.17 -9.02
C MET A 263 -0.28 24.42 -9.05
N LYS A 264 0.31 24.74 -10.20
CA LYS A 264 1.11 25.98 -10.35
C LYS A 264 0.27 27.24 -10.18
N GLU A 265 -0.95 27.27 -10.74
CA GLU A 265 -1.87 28.40 -10.57
C GLU A 265 -2.26 28.57 -9.09
N LEU A 266 -2.45 27.47 -8.34
CA LEU A 266 -2.74 27.51 -6.91
C LEU A 266 -1.57 28.05 -6.07
N ASP A 267 -0.34 27.66 -6.40
CA ASP A 267 0.86 28.16 -5.72
C ASP A 267 1.09 29.66 -5.98
N GLU A 268 0.84 30.12 -7.21
CA GLU A 268 0.88 31.55 -7.56
C GLU A 268 -0.16 32.35 -6.75
N GLU A 269 -1.39 31.85 -6.64
CA GLU A 269 -2.46 32.46 -5.84
C GLU A 269 -2.11 32.48 -4.34
N GLY A 270 -1.52 31.40 -3.83
CA GLY A 270 -1.03 31.32 -2.45
C GLY A 270 0.02 32.39 -2.12
N ASN A 271 0.93 32.66 -3.07
CA ASN A 271 1.94 33.71 -2.92
C ASN A 271 1.33 35.13 -2.99
N GLN A 272 0.35 35.35 -3.88
CA GLN A 272 -0.37 36.62 -3.93
C GLN A 272 -1.14 36.89 -2.63
N ARG A 273 -1.76 35.85 -2.05
CA ARG A 273 -2.47 35.94 -0.77
C ARG A 273 -1.54 36.33 0.39
N LYS A 274 -0.35 35.73 0.48
CA LYS A 274 0.66 36.10 1.49
C LYS A 274 1.11 37.57 1.35
N ASN A 275 1.29 38.04 0.10
CA ASN A 275 1.64 39.43 -0.14
C ASN A 275 0.52 40.39 0.31
N LEU A 276 -0.74 40.08 0.00
CA LEU A 276 -1.90 40.85 0.46
C LEU A 276 -2.05 40.85 1.98
N GLU A 277 -1.76 39.74 2.65
CA GLU A 277 -1.82 39.64 4.11
C GLU A 277 -0.75 40.53 4.78
N SER A 278 0.44 40.63 4.17
CA SER A 278 1.50 41.54 4.61
C SER A 278 1.12 43.02 4.46
N THR A 279 0.38 43.38 3.40
CA THR A 279 -0.06 44.77 3.19
C THR A 279 -1.21 45.13 4.12
N VAL A 280 -2.14 44.21 4.38
CA VAL A 280 -3.22 44.42 5.36
C VAL A 280 -2.66 44.66 6.77
N THR A 281 -1.71 43.83 7.22
CA THR A 281 -1.08 44.01 8.54
C THR A 281 -0.29 45.31 8.65
N GLN A 282 0.30 45.80 7.56
CA GLN A 282 0.95 47.11 7.51
C GLN A 282 -0.07 48.26 7.67
N VAL A 283 -1.19 48.19 6.95
CA VAL A 283 -2.27 49.20 7.01
C VAL A 283 -2.94 49.23 8.40
N GLU A 284 -3.11 48.07 9.03
CA GLU A 284 -3.65 47.99 10.39
C GLU A 284 -2.75 48.69 11.43
N LYS A 285 -1.42 48.60 11.28
CA LYS A 285 -0.47 49.35 12.11
C LYS A 285 -0.57 50.86 11.89
N GLU A 286 -0.70 51.30 10.64
CA GLU A 286 -0.87 52.72 10.30
C GLU A 286 -2.18 53.29 10.85
N LYS A 287 -3.26 52.52 10.78
CA LYS A 287 -4.55 52.87 11.38
C LYS A 287 -4.44 53.11 12.89
N MET A 288 -3.77 52.21 13.63
CA MET A 288 -3.57 52.38 15.08
C MET A 288 -2.78 53.65 15.41
N LEU A 289 -1.74 53.98 14.62
CA LEU A 289 -0.95 55.21 14.80
C LEU A 289 -1.76 56.48 14.56
N LEU A 290 -2.60 56.50 13.52
CA LEU A 290 -3.49 57.63 13.23
C LEU A 290 -4.55 57.80 14.32
N GLN A 291 -5.10 56.69 14.84
CA GLN A 291 -6.10 56.72 15.89
C GLN A 291 -5.54 57.31 17.19
N HIS A 292 -4.30 56.97 17.57
CA HIS A 292 -3.60 57.59 18.69
C HIS A 292 -3.42 59.11 18.49
N ARG A 293 -3.03 59.56 17.29
CA ARG A 293 -2.88 61.00 16.99
C ARG A 293 -4.20 61.76 17.10
N ILE A 294 -5.31 61.18 16.65
CA ILE A 294 -6.64 61.80 16.75
C ILE A 294 -7.01 62.00 18.23
N THR A 295 -6.78 61.00 19.08
CA THR A 295 -7.04 61.11 20.53
C THR A 295 -6.18 62.19 21.19
N GLU A 296 -4.91 62.34 20.80
CA GLU A 296 -4.07 63.44 21.29
C GLU A 296 -4.57 64.82 20.87
N TYR A 297 -5.05 64.97 19.63
CA TYR A 297 -5.62 66.23 19.15
C TYR A 297 -6.92 66.59 19.88
N GLN A 298 -7.79 65.62 20.15
CA GLN A 298 -9.02 65.83 20.91
C GLN A 298 -8.72 66.32 22.33
N ARG A 299 -7.75 65.69 23.02
CA ARG A 299 -7.34 66.10 24.36
C ARG A 299 -6.77 67.53 24.39
N LYS A 300 -6.04 67.96 23.36
CA LYS A 300 -5.54 69.34 23.24
C LYS A 300 -6.66 70.35 23.01
N ALA A 301 -7.65 70.01 22.18
CA ALA A 301 -8.80 70.88 21.92
C ALA A 301 -9.70 71.07 23.16
N GLU A 302 -9.85 70.02 23.98
CA GLU A 302 -10.58 70.11 25.26
C GLU A 302 -9.88 71.04 26.26
N GLN A 303 -8.54 70.96 26.37
CA GLN A 303 -7.76 71.87 27.22
C GLN A 303 -7.86 73.34 26.77
N GLU A 304 -7.93 73.60 25.46
CA GLU A 304 -8.11 74.95 24.90
C GLU A 304 -9.51 75.51 25.21
N ASN A 305 -10.54 74.67 25.08
CA ASN A 305 -11.92 75.02 25.41
C ASN A 305 -12.14 75.28 26.91
N GLU A 306 -11.39 74.61 27.79
CA GLU A 306 -11.43 74.82 29.23
C GLU A 306 -10.74 76.13 29.64
N LYS A 307 -9.65 76.51 28.95
CA LYS A 307 -9.02 77.84 29.09
C LYS A 307 -9.92 78.98 28.59
N ARG A 308 -10.69 78.75 27.52
CA ARG A 308 -11.69 79.71 27.01
C ARG A 308 -12.83 79.93 28.00
N ARG A 309 -13.34 78.86 28.64
CA ARG A 309 -14.39 78.98 29.67
C ARG A 309 -13.92 79.71 30.93
N ASN A 310 -12.63 79.70 31.24
CA ASN A 310 -12.06 80.43 32.37
C ASN A 310 -11.78 81.92 32.06
N ALA A 311 -11.86 82.35 30.79
CA ALA A 311 -11.61 83.73 30.35
C ALA A 311 -12.90 84.55 30.12
N GLU A 312 -14.09 83.98 30.33
CA GLU A 312 -15.39 84.63 30.08
C GLU A 312 -16.10 85.13 31.36
N ASN A 313 -15.36 85.41 32.43
CA ASN A 313 -15.89 85.89 33.73
C ASN A 313 -15.24 87.20 34.24
N GLU A 314 -14.92 88.15 33.37
CA GLU A 314 -14.58 89.53 33.75
C GLU A 314 -14.98 90.49 32.62
N ASP A 315 -16.16 91.10 32.74
CA ASP A 315 -16.42 92.56 32.64
C ASP A 315 -17.87 92.88 32.26
N GLN A 316 -18.55 93.54 33.21
CA GLN A 316 -19.78 94.33 33.04
C GLN A 316 -19.50 95.76 33.56
N LEU A 317 -20.37 96.71 33.18
CA LEU A 317 -20.49 98.15 33.53
C LEU A 317 -19.87 99.16 32.52
N GLU A 318 -20.47 100.30 32.12
CA GLU A 318 -21.61 101.09 32.63
C GLU A 318 -22.13 102.12 31.57
N ASP A 319 -23.05 102.99 32.00
CA ASP A 319 -24.25 103.54 31.37
C ASP A 319 -24.20 104.86 30.53
N LEU A 320 -25.39 105.19 29.99
CA LEU A 320 -25.79 106.23 29.01
C LEU A 320 -26.03 107.69 29.52
N LYS A 321 -25.81 108.64 28.57
CA LYS A 321 -26.51 109.94 28.27
C LYS A 321 -26.10 111.28 28.94
N LYS A 322 -25.67 112.28 28.12
CA LYS A 322 -26.46 113.46 27.67
C LYS A 322 -25.70 114.37 26.66
N ILE A 323 -26.47 114.99 25.76
CA ILE A 323 -26.10 115.66 24.50
C ILE A 323 -26.06 117.19 24.70
N SER A 324 -25.06 117.90 24.17
CA SER A 324 -25.20 119.23 23.52
C SER A 324 -23.84 119.80 23.05
N GLN A 325 -23.46 119.54 21.78
CA GLN A 325 -22.58 120.39 20.95
C GLN A 325 -22.58 119.84 19.51
N HIS A 326 -23.64 120.21 18.77
CA HIS A 326 -24.18 119.46 17.63
C HIS A 326 -23.52 119.74 16.26
N SER A 327 -22.18 119.82 16.19
CA SER A 327 -21.51 120.02 14.90
C SER A 327 -20.15 119.32 14.75
N HIS A 328 -19.41 119.07 15.84
CA HIS A 328 -18.20 118.22 15.81
C HIS A 328 -18.51 116.71 15.92
N ILE A 329 -19.65 116.36 16.53
CA ILE A 329 -20.10 114.99 16.79
C ILE A 329 -20.47 114.25 15.50
N THR A 330 -20.97 114.93 14.46
CA THR A 330 -21.42 114.26 13.22
C THR A 330 -20.26 113.67 12.43
N ASN A 331 -19.10 114.34 12.38
CA ASN A 331 -17.92 113.81 11.71
C ASN A 331 -17.26 112.67 12.50
N GLU A 332 -17.11 112.80 13.83
CA GLU A 332 -16.61 111.70 14.66
C GLU A 332 -17.53 110.47 14.61
N LYS A 333 -18.85 110.68 14.55
CA LYS A 333 -19.84 109.60 14.46
C LYS A 333 -19.84 108.93 13.08
N ILE A 334 -19.55 109.67 12.00
CA ILE A 334 -19.30 109.08 10.68
C ILE A 334 -18.02 108.24 10.70
N THR A 335 -16.92 108.73 11.29
CA THR A 335 -15.67 107.96 11.42
C THR A 335 -15.85 106.73 12.30
N GLN A 336 -16.63 106.84 13.38
CA GLN A 336 -16.91 105.73 14.29
C GLN A 336 -17.85 104.69 13.65
N LEU A 337 -18.85 105.12 12.87
CA LEU A 337 -19.68 104.22 12.06
C LEU A 337 -18.90 103.57 10.91
N GLN A 338 -17.95 104.28 10.29
CA GLN A 338 -17.03 103.71 9.29
C GLN A 338 -16.13 102.65 9.91
N LYS A 339 -15.56 102.92 11.09
CA LYS A 339 -14.75 101.96 11.83
C LYS A 339 -15.57 100.73 12.26
N GLN A 340 -16.79 100.93 12.76
CA GLN A 340 -17.70 99.82 13.09
C GLN A 340 -18.11 99.01 11.86
N LEU A 341 -18.29 99.66 10.70
CA LEU A 341 -18.58 98.98 9.44
C LEU A 341 -17.38 98.17 8.95
N GLU A 342 -16.17 98.69 9.12
CA GLU A 342 -14.92 98.01 8.77
C GLU A 342 -14.67 96.81 9.70
N GLU A 343 -14.84 96.99 11.01
CA GLU A 343 -14.79 95.89 12.01
C GLU A 343 -15.86 94.81 11.73
N ALA A 344 -17.09 95.21 11.39
CA ALA A 344 -18.16 94.28 11.02
C ALA A 344 -17.86 93.53 9.72
N ASN A 345 -17.25 94.19 8.73
CA ASN A 345 -16.85 93.55 7.47
C ASN A 345 -15.67 92.59 7.67
N ASP A 346 -14.72 92.92 8.54
CA ASP A 346 -13.61 92.02 8.89
C ASP A 346 -14.12 90.80 9.65
N LEU A 347 -15.05 90.97 10.59
CA LEU A 347 -15.74 89.87 11.27
C LEU A 347 -16.48 88.99 10.26
N LEU A 348 -17.27 89.57 9.35
CA LEU A 348 -17.98 88.83 8.32
C LEU A 348 -17.03 88.04 7.40
N ARG A 349 -15.87 88.61 7.07
CA ARG A 349 -14.84 87.95 6.27
C ARG A 349 -14.23 86.76 7.02
N THR A 350 -13.90 86.92 8.30
CA THR A 350 -13.39 85.82 9.12
C THR A 350 -14.42 84.70 9.30
N GLU A 351 -15.71 85.05 9.45
CA GLU A 351 -16.80 84.09 9.57
C GLU A 351 -17.05 83.35 8.25
N SER A 352 -16.93 84.04 7.11
CA SER A 352 -16.97 83.40 5.78
C SER A 352 -15.83 82.39 5.60
N ASP A 353 -14.62 82.75 6.02
CA ASP A 353 -13.43 81.88 5.94
C ASP A 353 -13.53 80.67 6.89
N THR A 354 -14.10 80.83 8.09
CA THR A 354 -14.37 79.71 9.00
C THR A 354 -15.46 78.79 8.44
N ALA A 355 -16.54 79.34 7.88
CA ALA A 355 -17.59 78.56 7.23
C ALA A 355 -17.05 77.77 6.02
N ALA A 356 -16.16 78.36 5.22
CA ALA A 356 -15.51 77.67 4.10
C ALA A 356 -14.63 76.49 4.57
N ARG A 357 -13.85 76.68 5.65
CA ARG A 357 -13.04 75.61 6.25
C ARG A 357 -13.91 74.47 6.79
N LEU A 358 -15.03 74.80 7.45
CA LEU A 358 -15.96 73.80 7.97
C LEU A 358 -16.62 72.98 6.84
N ARG A 359 -17.00 73.62 5.72
CA ARG A 359 -17.53 72.90 4.54
C ARG A 359 -16.51 71.96 3.92
N LYS A 360 -15.23 72.36 3.87
CA LYS A 360 -14.15 71.50 3.37
C LYS A 360 -13.92 70.30 4.29
N SER A 361 -13.88 70.52 5.60
CA SER A 361 -13.79 69.43 6.59
C SER A 361 -15.00 68.48 6.53
N HIS A 362 -16.22 69.01 6.37
CA HIS A 362 -17.42 68.20 6.22
C HIS A 362 -17.39 67.32 4.96
N THR A 363 -16.89 67.85 3.83
CA THR A 363 -16.77 67.07 2.59
C THR A 363 -15.69 65.99 2.67
N GLU A 364 -14.57 66.24 3.35
CA GLU A 364 -13.54 65.23 3.64
C GLU A 364 -14.05 64.13 4.58
N MET A 365 -14.81 64.50 5.62
CA MET A 365 -15.45 63.54 6.53
C MET A 365 -16.48 62.67 5.81
N SER A 366 -17.32 63.28 4.96
CA SER A 366 -18.34 62.58 4.18
C SER A 366 -17.73 61.55 3.20
N LYS A 367 -16.59 61.88 2.57
CA LYS A 367 -15.82 60.92 1.77
C LYS A 367 -15.27 59.76 2.60
N SER A 368 -14.75 60.04 3.80
CA SER A 368 -14.24 58.98 4.69
C SER A 368 -15.36 58.04 5.15
N ILE A 369 -16.53 58.58 5.48
CA ILE A 369 -17.72 57.77 5.84
C ILE A 369 -18.11 56.84 4.69
N SER A 370 -18.18 57.34 3.46
CA SER A 370 -18.48 56.52 2.27
C SER A 370 -17.46 55.40 2.05
N GLN A 371 -16.17 55.65 2.29
CA GLN A 371 -15.13 54.61 2.21
C GLN A 371 -15.32 53.53 3.29
N PHE A 372 -15.61 53.93 4.53
CA PHE A 372 -15.87 52.96 5.61
C PHE A 372 -17.13 52.13 5.37
N GLU A 373 -18.19 52.72 4.81
CA GLU A 373 -19.40 51.98 4.43
C GLU A 373 -19.16 50.95 3.32
N SER A 374 -18.25 51.24 2.38
CA SER A 374 -17.84 50.27 1.36
C SER A 374 -17.07 49.11 1.98
N LEU A 375 -16.09 49.40 2.85
CA LEU A 375 -15.30 48.38 3.51
C LEU A 375 -16.15 47.48 4.44
N ASN A 376 -17.13 48.08 5.12
CA ASN A 376 -18.05 47.33 5.98
C ASN A 376 -18.91 46.34 5.16
N ARG A 377 -19.34 46.72 3.96
CA ARG A 377 -20.06 45.83 3.04
C ARG A 377 -19.20 44.66 2.57
N GLU A 378 -17.94 44.91 2.23
CA GLU A 378 -17.00 43.82 1.86
C GLU A 378 -16.73 42.86 3.02
N LEU A 379 -16.57 43.38 4.24
CA LEU A 379 -16.40 42.55 5.42
C LEU A 379 -17.64 41.69 5.71
N GLN A 380 -18.85 42.25 5.55
CA GLN A 380 -20.09 41.50 5.70
C GLN A 380 -20.19 40.35 4.69
N GLU A 381 -19.81 40.57 3.44
CA GLU A 381 -19.82 39.51 2.42
C GLU A 381 -18.78 38.42 2.72
N ARG A 382 -17.57 38.80 3.18
CA ARG A 382 -16.57 37.82 3.61
C ARG A 382 -17.04 36.98 4.80
N CYS A 383 -17.68 37.58 5.79
CA CYS A 383 -18.26 36.85 6.92
C CYS A 383 -19.31 35.84 6.45
N ARG A 384 -20.19 36.23 5.51
CA ARG A 384 -21.21 35.36 4.93
C ARG A 384 -20.60 34.17 4.17
N ILE A 385 -19.53 34.40 3.40
CA ILE A 385 -18.81 33.33 2.70
C ILE A 385 -18.17 32.37 3.71
N LEU A 386 -17.52 32.89 4.76
CA LEU A 386 -16.92 32.08 5.82
C LEU A 386 -17.96 31.21 6.53
N GLU A 387 -19.14 31.75 6.83
CA GLU A 387 -20.24 31.00 7.45
C GLU A 387 -20.73 29.85 6.56
N ASN A 388 -20.85 30.08 5.25
CA ASN A 388 -21.21 29.03 4.30
C ASN A 388 -20.14 27.94 4.22
N THR A 389 -18.86 28.31 4.20
CA THR A 389 -17.76 27.32 4.20
C THR A 389 -17.72 26.51 5.49
N LYS A 390 -17.94 27.15 6.65
CA LYS A 390 -18.04 26.45 7.94
C LYS A 390 -19.16 25.41 7.92
N LEU A 391 -20.34 25.79 7.44
CA LEU A 391 -21.50 24.88 7.37
C LEU A 391 -21.24 23.70 6.43
N GLN A 392 -20.48 23.91 5.35
CA GLN A 392 -20.09 22.84 4.44
C GLN A 392 -19.11 21.86 5.11
N VAL A 393 -18.09 22.37 5.79
CA VAL A 393 -17.13 21.54 6.54
C VAL A 393 -17.83 20.74 7.65
N GLU A 394 -18.80 21.33 8.35
CA GLU A 394 -19.59 20.61 9.35
C GLU A 394 -20.36 19.43 8.74
N LYS A 395 -20.95 19.60 7.55
CA LYS A 395 -21.61 18.49 6.84
C LYS A 395 -20.64 17.40 6.43
N ASP A 396 -19.47 17.76 5.94
CA ASP A 396 -18.46 16.81 5.51
C ASP A 396 -17.94 16.00 6.71
N CYS A 397 -17.75 16.64 7.87
CA CYS A 397 -17.44 15.95 9.13
C CYS A 397 -18.51 14.92 9.53
N PHE A 398 -19.80 15.27 9.43
CA PHE A 398 -20.88 14.33 9.73
C PHE A 398 -20.90 13.12 8.77
N GLN A 399 -20.63 13.35 7.48
CA GLN A 399 -20.56 12.26 6.49
C GLN A 399 -19.38 11.32 6.77
N LEU A 400 -18.20 11.88 7.07
CA LEU A 400 -17.02 11.10 7.43
C LEU A 400 -17.23 10.29 8.71
N GLN A 401 -17.92 10.86 9.70
CA GLN A 401 -18.25 10.15 10.93
C GLN A 401 -19.19 8.97 10.69
N GLY A 402 -20.20 9.12 9.82
CA GLY A 402 -21.08 8.02 9.40
C GLY A 402 -20.32 6.92 8.65
N ALA A 403 -19.43 7.28 7.73
CA ALA A 403 -18.59 6.32 7.01
C ALA A 403 -17.67 5.54 7.97
N LEU A 404 -17.10 6.21 8.98
CA LEU A 404 -16.27 5.57 9.99
C LEU A 404 -17.04 4.55 10.85
N GLU A 405 -18.30 4.85 11.20
CA GLU A 405 -19.13 3.91 11.97
C GLU A 405 -19.51 2.66 11.16
N VAL A 406 -19.78 2.82 9.86
CA VAL A 406 -20.03 1.69 8.95
C VAL A 406 -18.78 0.81 8.85
N GLU A 407 -17.62 1.42 8.62
CA GLU A 407 -16.34 0.71 8.53
C GLU A 407 -16.01 -0.05 9.82
N ARG A 408 -16.31 0.52 10.99
CA ARG A 408 -16.15 -0.17 12.29
C ARG A 408 -17.05 -1.40 12.42
N ARG A 409 -18.31 -1.32 11.98
CA ARG A 409 -19.24 -2.47 12.00
C ARG A 409 -18.76 -3.56 11.05
N ASP A 410 -18.31 -3.19 9.86
CA ASP A 410 -17.82 -4.14 8.87
C ASP A 410 -16.55 -4.86 9.35
N ARG A 411 -15.64 -4.16 10.02
CA ARG A 411 -14.47 -4.79 10.68
C ARG A 411 -14.88 -5.74 11.80
N SER A 412 -15.84 -5.36 12.65
CA SER A 412 -16.33 -6.24 13.73
C SER A 412 -16.90 -7.54 13.16
N HIS A 413 -17.71 -7.44 12.11
CA HIS A 413 -18.29 -8.62 11.45
C HIS A 413 -17.21 -9.43 10.71
N GLY A 414 -16.21 -8.79 10.12
CA GLY A 414 -15.03 -9.47 9.57
C GLY A 414 -14.25 -10.27 10.62
N SER A 415 -14.10 -9.71 11.83
CA SER A 415 -13.43 -10.38 12.95
C SER A 415 -14.19 -11.63 13.43
N GLU A 416 -15.52 -11.60 13.46
CA GLU A 416 -16.33 -12.78 13.81
C GLU A 416 -16.14 -13.91 12.80
N ILE A 417 -16.18 -13.58 11.50
CA ILE A 417 -15.96 -14.56 10.42
C ILE A 417 -14.55 -15.17 10.52
N ILE A 418 -13.52 -14.35 10.75
CA ILE A 418 -12.13 -14.83 10.93
C ILE A 418 -12.05 -15.84 12.09
N GLY A 419 -12.72 -15.57 13.21
CA GLY A 419 -12.77 -16.49 14.35
C GLY A 419 -13.41 -17.84 14.01
N GLU A 420 -14.52 -17.85 13.25
CA GLU A 420 -15.17 -19.09 12.80
C GLU A 420 -14.25 -19.93 11.90
N LEU A 421 -13.49 -19.26 11.02
CA LEU A 421 -12.59 -19.93 10.09
C LEU A 421 -11.32 -20.45 10.76
N GLN A 422 -10.76 -19.70 11.71
CA GLN A 422 -9.66 -20.18 12.54
C GLN A 422 -10.07 -21.45 13.31
N ALA A 423 -11.27 -21.48 13.90
CA ALA A 423 -11.79 -22.67 14.55
C ALA A 423 -11.90 -23.87 13.57
N ARG A 424 -12.29 -23.62 12.32
CA ARG A 424 -12.35 -24.65 11.28
C ARG A 424 -10.96 -25.15 10.86
N ILE A 425 -9.98 -24.26 10.74
CA ILE A 425 -8.59 -24.61 10.41
C ILE A 425 -8.01 -25.51 11.51
N THR A 426 -8.20 -25.15 12.78
CA THR A 426 -7.72 -25.96 13.91
C THR A 426 -8.33 -27.37 13.89
N SER A 427 -9.63 -27.50 13.62
CA SER A 427 -10.29 -28.80 13.49
C SER A 427 -9.69 -29.64 12.35
N LEU A 428 -9.40 -29.03 11.19
CA LEU A 428 -8.78 -29.73 10.06
C LEU A 428 -7.32 -30.11 10.35
N GLN A 429 -6.57 -29.28 11.09
CA GLN A 429 -5.22 -29.60 11.51
C GLN A 429 -5.19 -30.81 12.46
N GLU A 430 -6.16 -30.91 13.38
CA GLU A 430 -6.32 -32.08 14.24
C GLU A 430 -6.65 -33.35 13.44
N GLU A 431 -7.52 -33.24 12.44
CA GLU A 431 -7.82 -34.36 11.52
C GLU A 431 -6.58 -34.81 10.74
N ILE A 432 -5.80 -33.88 10.18
CA ILE A 432 -4.54 -34.18 9.48
C ILE A 432 -3.54 -34.87 10.41
N LYS A 433 -3.42 -34.40 11.66
CA LYS A 433 -2.56 -35.02 12.67
C LYS A 433 -3.01 -36.46 12.97
N GLY A 434 -4.33 -36.69 13.07
CA GLY A 434 -4.91 -38.02 13.21
C GLY A 434 -4.58 -38.94 12.04
N VAL A 435 -4.66 -38.44 10.80
CA VAL A 435 -4.32 -39.21 9.59
C VAL A 435 -2.81 -39.53 9.53
N LYS A 436 -1.93 -38.57 9.87
CA LYS A 436 -0.47 -38.80 9.93
C LYS A 436 -0.10 -39.90 10.91
N ASN A 437 -0.64 -39.86 12.13
CA ASN A 437 -0.39 -40.91 13.13
C ASN A 437 -0.87 -42.29 12.64
N ASN A 438 -2.00 -42.35 11.94
CA ASN A 438 -2.49 -43.60 11.35
C ASN A 438 -1.56 -44.11 10.23
N LEU A 439 -1.03 -43.21 9.40
CA LEU A 439 -0.08 -43.56 8.34
C LEU A 439 1.22 -44.13 8.91
N GLU A 440 1.80 -43.48 9.91
CA GLU A 440 3.01 -43.97 10.60
C GLU A 440 2.82 -45.38 11.16
N ARG A 441 1.67 -45.64 11.81
CA ARG A 441 1.33 -46.98 12.32
C ARG A 441 1.27 -48.02 11.19
N VAL A 442 0.66 -47.69 10.06
CA VAL A 442 0.57 -48.60 8.90
C VAL A 442 1.95 -48.84 8.28
N GLU A 443 2.82 -47.83 8.24
CA GLU A 443 4.19 -47.98 7.74
C GLU A 443 5.04 -48.89 8.64
N GLU A 444 4.89 -48.79 9.96
CA GLU A 444 5.53 -49.71 10.91
C GLU A 444 5.06 -51.16 10.72
N GLU A 445 3.75 -51.36 10.57
CA GLU A 445 3.17 -52.69 10.30
C GLU A 445 3.71 -53.26 8.99
N ARG A 446 3.78 -52.44 7.93
CA ARG A 446 4.36 -52.82 6.63
C ARG A 446 5.84 -53.21 6.77
N LYS A 447 6.62 -52.46 7.55
CA LYS A 447 8.04 -52.75 7.79
C LYS A 447 8.22 -54.08 8.51
N LYS A 448 7.44 -54.33 9.56
CA LYS A 448 7.44 -55.62 10.30
C LYS A 448 7.09 -56.79 9.36
N ALA A 449 6.08 -56.62 8.51
CA ALA A 449 5.71 -57.64 7.51
C ALA A 449 6.84 -57.90 6.50
N GLN A 450 7.53 -56.85 6.04
CA GLN A 450 8.67 -56.98 5.14
C GLN A 450 9.86 -57.72 5.78
N ASP A 451 10.16 -57.45 7.04
CA ASP A 451 11.25 -58.13 7.77
C ASP A 451 10.94 -59.62 7.95
N MET A 452 9.68 -59.98 8.25
CA MET A 452 9.23 -61.37 8.31
C MET A 452 9.35 -62.09 6.96
N LEU A 453 9.02 -61.40 5.86
CA LEU A 453 9.17 -61.94 4.51
C LEU A 453 10.65 -62.24 4.21
N ASN A 454 11.53 -61.26 4.45
CA ASN A 454 12.97 -61.40 4.24
C ASN A 454 13.57 -62.55 5.08
N HIS A 455 13.10 -62.73 6.33
CA HIS A 455 13.52 -63.85 7.17
C HIS A 455 13.09 -65.20 6.58
N SER A 456 11.83 -65.30 6.15
CA SER A 456 11.29 -66.51 5.53
C SER A 456 12.01 -66.87 4.22
N GLU A 457 12.39 -65.87 3.41
CA GLU A 457 13.18 -66.08 2.19
C GLU A 457 14.60 -66.59 2.49
N LYS A 458 15.25 -66.07 3.54
CA LYS A 458 16.56 -66.58 3.98
C LYS A 458 16.47 -68.02 4.45
N GLU A 459 15.46 -68.37 5.23
CA GLU A 459 15.24 -69.75 5.67
C GLU A 459 14.99 -70.68 4.47
N LYS A 460 14.18 -70.25 3.51
CA LYS A 460 13.95 -70.99 2.26
C LYS A 460 15.26 -71.24 1.50
N ASN A 461 16.08 -70.21 1.31
CA ASN A 461 17.36 -70.33 0.60
C ASN A 461 18.33 -71.26 1.33
N ASN A 462 18.39 -71.18 2.67
CA ASN A 462 19.23 -72.08 3.48
C ASN A 462 18.78 -73.55 3.33
N LEU A 463 17.48 -73.80 3.35
CA LEU A 463 16.92 -75.13 3.12
C LEU A 463 17.22 -75.64 1.70
N GLU A 464 17.14 -74.77 0.70
CA GLU A 464 17.48 -75.10 -0.69
C GLU A 464 18.97 -75.45 -0.86
N ILE A 465 19.86 -74.74 -0.17
CA ILE A 465 21.29 -75.05 -0.13
C ILE A 465 21.54 -76.42 0.53
N ASP A 466 20.91 -76.71 1.67
CA ASP A 466 21.04 -78.01 2.35
C ASP A 466 20.52 -79.17 1.48
N LEU A 467 19.38 -78.96 0.81
CA LEU A 467 18.82 -79.91 -0.15
C LEU A 467 19.78 -80.15 -1.33
N ASN A 468 20.35 -79.11 -1.91
CA ASN A 468 21.32 -79.22 -3.00
C ASN A 468 22.62 -79.91 -2.55
N TYR A 469 23.09 -79.64 -1.34
CA TYR A 469 24.26 -80.33 -0.77
C TYR A 469 23.98 -81.83 -0.61
N LYS A 470 22.82 -82.19 -0.03
CA LYS A 470 22.38 -83.58 0.10
C LYS A 470 22.25 -84.27 -1.26
N LEU A 471 21.67 -83.58 -2.25
CA LEU A 471 21.54 -84.10 -3.61
C LEU A 471 22.92 -84.39 -4.22
N LYS A 472 23.87 -83.47 -4.08
CA LYS A 472 25.24 -83.63 -4.60
C LYS A 472 25.99 -84.77 -3.90
N MET A 473 25.81 -84.92 -2.58
CA MET A 473 26.36 -86.04 -1.82
C MET A 473 25.81 -87.39 -2.30
N VAL A 474 24.51 -87.46 -2.58
CA VAL A 474 23.88 -88.68 -3.14
C VAL A 474 24.37 -88.94 -4.56
N GLN A 475 24.51 -87.91 -5.39
CA GLN A 475 25.07 -88.04 -6.75
C GLN A 475 26.51 -88.56 -6.73
N GLN A 476 27.36 -88.04 -5.83
CA GLN A 476 28.73 -88.53 -5.68
C GLN A 476 28.80 -89.98 -5.20
N ARG A 477 27.94 -90.39 -4.26
CA ARG A 477 27.85 -91.80 -3.86
C ARG A 477 27.40 -92.68 -5.01
N LEU A 478 26.42 -92.22 -5.79
CA LEU A 478 25.95 -92.94 -6.96
C LEU A 478 27.06 -93.06 -8.02
N GLU A 479 27.84 -92.01 -8.27
CA GLU A 479 29.00 -92.06 -9.17
C GLU A 479 30.10 -92.99 -8.65
N GLN A 480 30.36 -93.00 -7.34
CA GLN A 480 31.29 -93.95 -6.70
C GLN A 480 30.80 -95.39 -6.88
N GLU A 481 29.53 -95.67 -6.61
CA GLU A 481 28.92 -96.99 -6.82
C GLU A 481 28.93 -97.39 -8.30
N ILE A 482 28.67 -96.47 -9.22
CA ILE A 482 28.77 -96.73 -10.66
C ILE A 482 30.21 -97.03 -11.06
N ASN A 483 31.18 -96.31 -10.50
CA ASN A 483 32.60 -96.54 -10.79
C ASN A 483 33.09 -97.86 -10.19
N GLU A 484 32.69 -98.18 -8.95
CA GLU A 484 32.92 -99.47 -8.32
C GLU A 484 32.24 -100.60 -9.09
N HIS A 485 30.99 -100.39 -9.54
CA HIS A 485 30.29 -101.33 -10.40
C HIS A 485 30.99 -101.46 -11.76
N ASN A 486 31.57 -100.42 -12.33
CA ASN A 486 32.32 -100.49 -13.57
C ASN A 486 33.68 -101.20 -13.39
N ILE A 487 34.36 -100.98 -12.27
CA ILE A 487 35.59 -101.70 -11.86
C ILE A 487 35.26 -103.17 -11.57
N ASN A 488 34.15 -103.44 -10.89
CA ASN A 488 33.65 -104.78 -10.62
C ASN A 488 33.14 -105.45 -11.89
N LYS A 489 32.51 -104.73 -12.81
CA LYS A 489 32.12 -105.20 -14.15
C LYS A 489 33.36 -105.52 -14.99
N ALA A 490 34.42 -104.72 -14.90
CA ALA A 490 35.71 -105.01 -15.52
C ALA A 490 36.40 -106.24 -14.90
N ARG A 491 36.28 -106.43 -13.58
CA ARG A 491 36.73 -107.66 -12.88
C ARG A 491 35.84 -108.88 -13.17
N LEU A 492 34.55 -108.67 -13.41
CA LEU A 492 33.55 -109.71 -13.70
C LEU A 492 33.54 -110.07 -15.19
N THR A 493 34.06 -109.25 -16.10
CA THR A 493 34.33 -109.66 -17.50
C THR A 493 35.43 -110.70 -17.66
N ASP A 494 36.16 -111.06 -16.58
CA ASP A 494 37.14 -112.15 -16.58
C ASP A 494 36.70 -113.36 -15.73
N LYS A 495 35.48 -113.33 -15.17
CA LYS A 495 34.95 -114.46 -14.39
C LYS A 495 33.42 -114.45 -14.35
N HIS A 496 32.80 -114.58 -15.52
CA HIS A 496 31.42 -115.05 -15.59
C HIS A 496 31.40 -116.57 -15.67
N GLN A 497 31.28 -117.21 -14.51
CA GLN A 497 30.48 -118.43 -14.41
C GLN A 497 29.96 -118.57 -12.97
N SER A 498 28.69 -118.20 -12.77
CA SER A 498 27.69 -118.99 -12.04
C SER A 498 26.57 -118.07 -11.58
N ILE A 499 25.38 -118.47 -11.99
CA ILE A 499 24.09 -117.80 -11.97
C ILE A 499 23.34 -118.12 -10.66
N GLU A 500 22.35 -117.29 -10.37
CA GLU A 500 21.17 -117.58 -9.54
C GLU A 500 21.38 -117.91 -8.05
N GLU A 501 21.42 -116.86 -7.24
CA GLU A 501 20.80 -116.92 -5.89
C GLU A 501 20.23 -115.57 -5.38
N ALA A 502 20.21 -114.49 -6.17
CA ALA A 502 19.78 -113.15 -5.72
C ALA A 502 18.40 -112.69 -6.25
N LYS A 503 17.54 -113.61 -6.70
CA LYS A 503 16.25 -113.27 -7.34
C LYS A 503 15.09 -113.03 -6.34
N SER A 504 15.25 -113.37 -5.06
CA SER A 504 14.19 -113.19 -4.05
C SER A 504 14.31 -111.91 -3.22
N VAL A 505 15.51 -111.30 -3.11
CA VAL A 505 15.74 -110.08 -2.30
C VAL A 505 15.38 -108.80 -3.08
N ALA A 506 15.67 -108.77 -4.38
CA ALA A 506 15.39 -107.61 -5.24
C ALA A 506 13.87 -107.32 -5.40
N MET A 507 13.03 -108.33 -5.29
CA MET A 507 11.57 -108.17 -5.41
C MET A 507 10.96 -107.46 -4.19
N TYR A 508 11.50 -107.68 -2.98
CA TYR A 508 11.03 -107.04 -1.74
C TYR A 508 11.52 -105.59 -1.61
N GLU A 509 12.75 -105.31 -2.06
CA GLU A 509 13.30 -103.94 -2.06
C GLU A 509 12.62 -103.00 -3.06
N ILE A 510 12.22 -103.52 -4.22
CA ILE A 510 11.46 -102.75 -5.21
C ILE A 510 10.04 -102.45 -4.68
N GLU A 511 9.38 -103.41 -4.04
CA GLU A 511 8.06 -103.16 -3.41
C GLU A 511 8.12 -102.13 -2.28
N LYS A 512 9.21 -102.12 -1.49
CA LYS A 512 9.42 -101.11 -0.45
C LYS A 512 9.66 -99.71 -1.02
N LYS A 513 10.51 -99.59 -2.05
CA LYS A 513 10.77 -98.31 -2.73
C LYS A 513 9.54 -97.76 -3.45
N VAL A 514 8.72 -98.62 -4.05
CA VAL A 514 7.45 -98.20 -4.69
C VAL A 514 6.44 -97.69 -3.66
N LYS A 515 6.41 -98.26 -2.44
CA LYS A 515 5.58 -97.75 -1.34
C LYS A 515 6.08 -96.41 -0.80
N GLU A 516 7.39 -96.24 -0.64
CA GLU A 516 7.98 -94.98 -0.20
C GLU A 516 7.74 -93.86 -1.23
N GLU A 517 7.86 -94.17 -2.52
CA GLU A 517 7.62 -93.20 -3.60
C GLU A 517 6.13 -92.83 -3.73
N ARG A 518 5.21 -93.78 -3.52
CA ARG A 518 3.77 -93.46 -3.43
C ARG A 518 3.48 -92.54 -2.25
N ALA A 519 4.10 -92.76 -1.09
CA ALA A 519 3.92 -91.90 0.08
C ALA A 519 4.53 -90.50 -0.10
N ALA A 520 5.66 -90.39 -0.82
CA ALA A 520 6.25 -89.10 -1.19
C ALA A 520 5.35 -88.33 -2.17
N ARG A 521 4.78 -89.02 -3.16
CA ARG A 521 3.83 -88.45 -4.12
C ARG A 521 2.56 -87.95 -3.46
N GLU A 522 1.98 -88.73 -2.54
CA GLU A 522 0.78 -88.34 -1.79
C GLU A 522 1.04 -87.10 -0.91
N LYS A 523 2.24 -86.97 -0.31
CA LYS A 523 2.62 -85.74 0.41
C LYS A 523 2.78 -84.53 -0.50
N ALA A 524 3.30 -84.71 -1.72
CA ALA A 524 3.43 -83.63 -2.68
C ALA A 524 2.06 -83.17 -3.20
N GLU A 525 1.17 -84.11 -3.54
CA GLU A 525 -0.21 -83.82 -3.97
C GLU A 525 -0.99 -83.06 -2.88
N ASN A 526 -0.89 -83.48 -1.62
CA ASN A 526 -1.51 -82.75 -0.50
C ASN A 526 -0.99 -81.31 -0.34
N ARG A 527 0.29 -81.07 -0.66
CA ARG A 527 0.90 -79.74 -0.56
C ARG A 527 0.47 -78.81 -1.69
N ILE A 528 0.26 -79.36 -2.89
CA ILE A 528 -0.33 -78.64 -4.03
C ILE A 528 -1.75 -78.20 -3.69
N VAL A 529 -2.58 -79.10 -3.17
CA VAL A 529 -3.97 -78.79 -2.76
C VAL A 529 -4.01 -77.68 -1.69
N GLN A 530 -3.05 -77.66 -0.77
CA GLN A 530 -2.96 -76.62 0.26
C GLN A 530 -2.60 -75.24 -0.33
N ILE A 531 -1.72 -75.19 -1.34
CA ILE A 531 -1.37 -73.96 -2.04
C ILE A 531 -2.55 -73.47 -2.90
N GLU A 532 -3.25 -74.36 -3.60
CA GLU A 532 -4.45 -74.01 -4.38
C GLU A 532 -5.54 -73.38 -3.50
N LYS A 533 -5.68 -73.89 -2.26
CA LYS A 533 -6.59 -73.30 -1.26
C LYS A 533 -6.15 -71.90 -0.83
N GLN A 534 -4.85 -71.67 -0.66
CA GLN A 534 -4.31 -70.33 -0.32
C GLN A 534 -4.49 -69.33 -1.47
N CYS A 535 -4.21 -69.74 -2.71
CA CYS A 535 -4.45 -68.90 -3.88
C CYS A 535 -5.94 -68.55 -4.02
N SER A 536 -6.84 -69.49 -3.74
CA SER A 536 -8.29 -69.24 -3.78
C SER A 536 -8.77 -68.24 -2.72
N MET A 537 -8.15 -68.23 -1.53
CA MET A 537 -8.45 -67.23 -0.49
C MET A 537 -7.96 -65.84 -0.89
N LEU A 538 -6.74 -65.74 -1.43
CA LEU A 538 -6.21 -64.45 -1.91
C LEU A 538 -7.03 -63.87 -3.07
N ASP A 539 -7.54 -64.72 -3.97
CA ASP A 539 -8.41 -64.29 -5.08
C ASP A 539 -9.76 -63.76 -4.58
N PHE A 540 -10.26 -64.29 -3.45
CA PHE A 540 -11.45 -63.78 -2.77
C PHE A 540 -11.20 -62.42 -2.11
N ASP A 541 -10.09 -62.26 -1.39
CA ASP A 541 -9.70 -61.00 -0.74
C ASP A 541 -9.45 -59.88 -1.77
N LEU A 542 -8.84 -60.22 -2.92
CA LEU A 542 -8.65 -59.32 -4.05
C LEU A 542 -10.00 -58.82 -4.59
N LYS A 543 -10.96 -59.74 -4.83
CA LYS A 543 -12.30 -59.39 -5.30
C LYS A 543 -13.05 -58.51 -4.29
N GLN A 544 -12.93 -58.81 -3.00
CA GLN A 544 -13.54 -58.00 -1.94
C GLN A 544 -12.95 -56.58 -1.92
N SER A 545 -11.63 -56.46 -2.10
CA SER A 545 -10.94 -55.17 -2.15
C SER A 545 -11.33 -54.36 -3.40
N GLN A 546 -11.48 -55.01 -4.56
CA GLN A 546 -11.96 -54.39 -5.79
C GLN A 546 -13.38 -53.83 -5.64
N GLN A 547 -14.31 -54.60 -5.06
CA GLN A 547 -15.67 -54.13 -4.78
C GLN A 547 -15.69 -52.91 -3.83
N LYS A 548 -14.79 -52.88 -2.85
CA LYS A 548 -14.68 -51.74 -1.92
C LYS A 548 -14.17 -50.48 -2.63
N ILE A 549 -13.22 -50.62 -3.56
CA ILE A 549 -12.73 -49.50 -4.37
C ILE A 549 -13.83 -48.98 -5.30
N GLU A 550 -14.59 -49.88 -5.93
CA GLU A 550 -15.71 -49.51 -6.80
C GLU A 550 -16.78 -48.72 -6.03
N HIS A 551 -17.16 -49.20 -4.84
CA HIS A 551 -18.10 -48.48 -3.97
C HIS A 551 -17.60 -47.09 -3.54
N LEU A 552 -16.32 -46.97 -3.20
CA LEU A 552 -15.71 -45.68 -2.85
C LEU A 552 -15.66 -44.73 -4.06
N THR A 553 -15.47 -45.27 -5.26
CA THR A 553 -15.48 -44.49 -6.51
C THR A 553 -16.88 -43.94 -6.80
N GLU A 554 -17.93 -44.76 -6.65
CA GLU A 554 -19.31 -44.30 -6.79
C GLU A 554 -19.72 -43.27 -5.73
N GLN A 555 -19.19 -43.37 -4.51
CA GLN A 555 -19.42 -42.35 -3.47
C GLN A 555 -18.72 -41.03 -3.83
N LYS A 556 -17.49 -41.10 -4.35
CA LYS A 556 -16.74 -39.93 -4.80
C LYS A 556 -17.49 -39.21 -5.94
N GLU A 557 -17.96 -39.93 -6.96
CA GLU A 557 -18.70 -39.33 -8.07
C GLU A 557 -20.00 -38.65 -7.60
N ARG A 558 -20.74 -39.27 -6.67
CA ARG A 558 -21.94 -38.66 -6.08
C ARG A 558 -21.64 -37.35 -5.35
N LEU A 559 -20.56 -37.31 -4.57
CA LEU A 559 -20.15 -36.10 -3.87
C LEU A 559 -19.68 -35.02 -4.84
N GLU A 560 -18.98 -35.39 -5.91
CA GLU A 560 -18.57 -34.44 -6.96
C GLU A 560 -19.79 -33.78 -7.63
N ASP A 561 -20.84 -34.54 -7.91
CA ASP A 561 -22.07 -34.01 -8.49
C ASP A 561 -22.88 -33.15 -7.51
N GLU A 562 -22.86 -33.47 -6.22
CA GLU A 562 -23.45 -32.63 -5.17
C GLU A 562 -22.72 -31.28 -5.04
N VAL A 563 -21.39 -31.30 -5.09
CA VAL A 563 -20.56 -30.07 -5.10
C VAL A 563 -20.87 -29.21 -6.33
N LYS A 564 -20.99 -29.81 -7.52
CA LYS A 564 -21.38 -29.07 -8.73
C LYS A 564 -22.76 -28.41 -8.59
N ASN A 565 -23.74 -29.13 -8.03
CA ASN A 565 -25.07 -28.59 -7.83
C ASN A 565 -25.09 -27.44 -6.81
N LEU A 566 -24.33 -27.55 -5.72
CA LEU A 566 -24.18 -26.48 -4.73
C LEU A 566 -23.48 -25.26 -5.33
N ALA A 567 -22.47 -25.45 -6.17
CA ALA A 567 -21.82 -24.35 -6.88
C ALA A 567 -22.79 -23.58 -7.80
N LEU A 568 -23.65 -24.30 -8.54
CA LEU A 568 -24.69 -23.69 -9.38
C LEU A 568 -25.72 -22.90 -8.56
N GLN A 569 -26.10 -23.40 -7.39
CA GLN A 569 -27.00 -22.67 -6.48
C GLN A 569 -26.35 -21.40 -5.93
N LEU A 570 -25.06 -21.47 -5.59
CA LEU A 570 -24.30 -20.30 -5.11
C LEU A 570 -24.23 -19.22 -6.19
N ASP A 571 -23.95 -19.59 -7.44
CA ASP A 571 -23.94 -18.65 -8.57
C ASP A 571 -25.32 -18.00 -8.79
N HIS A 572 -26.40 -18.76 -8.63
CA HIS A 572 -27.75 -18.21 -8.72
C HIS A 572 -28.02 -17.16 -7.63
N GLU A 573 -27.62 -17.43 -6.37
CA GLU A 573 -27.83 -16.51 -5.26
C GLU A 573 -26.94 -15.26 -5.38
N ILE A 574 -25.71 -15.39 -5.88
CA ILE A 574 -24.84 -14.25 -6.20
C ILE A 574 -25.50 -13.34 -7.23
N ASN A 575 -26.02 -13.90 -8.32
CA ASN A 575 -26.69 -13.12 -9.36
C ASN A 575 -27.92 -12.38 -8.82
N LYS A 576 -28.71 -13.04 -7.96
CA LYS A 576 -29.87 -12.42 -7.29
C LYS A 576 -29.47 -11.29 -6.35
N ARG A 577 -28.37 -11.44 -5.62
CA ARG A 577 -27.80 -10.39 -4.76
C ARG A 577 -27.34 -9.18 -5.58
N VAL A 578 -26.73 -9.40 -6.74
CA VAL A 578 -26.31 -8.32 -7.65
C VAL A 578 -27.52 -7.55 -8.18
N MET A 579 -28.60 -8.24 -8.58
CA MET A 579 -29.82 -7.57 -9.04
C MET A 579 -30.45 -6.69 -7.94
N THR A 580 -30.62 -7.23 -6.73
CA THR A 580 -31.19 -6.48 -5.60
C THR A 580 -30.31 -5.29 -5.19
N GLN A 581 -28.98 -5.42 -5.27
CA GLN A 581 -28.06 -4.31 -5.03
C GLN A 581 -28.20 -3.19 -6.07
N ASN A 582 -28.43 -3.55 -7.34
CA ASN A 582 -28.67 -2.56 -8.40
C ASN A 582 -30.01 -1.85 -8.21
N GLU A 583 -31.06 -2.56 -7.80
CA GLU A 583 -32.36 -1.96 -7.46
C GLU A 583 -32.25 -0.98 -6.29
N LEU A 584 -31.51 -1.34 -5.24
CA LEU A 584 -31.23 -0.45 -4.10
C LEU A 584 -30.48 0.82 -4.52
N LYS A 585 -29.50 0.72 -5.43
CA LYS A 585 -28.80 1.89 -5.97
C LYS A 585 -29.74 2.80 -6.75
N MET A 586 -30.64 2.23 -7.54
CA MET A 586 -31.65 3.01 -8.27
C MET A 586 -32.57 3.76 -7.32
N HIS A 587 -33.07 3.10 -6.28
CA HIS A 587 -33.91 3.76 -5.26
C HIS A 587 -33.14 4.85 -4.47
N ALA A 588 -31.85 4.66 -4.21
CA ALA A 588 -31.04 5.68 -3.56
C ALA A 588 -30.91 6.95 -4.42
N ILE A 589 -30.65 6.79 -5.73
CA ILE A 589 -30.60 7.91 -6.68
C ILE A 589 -31.95 8.63 -6.73
N GLU A 590 -33.05 7.87 -6.76
CA GLU A 590 -34.40 8.42 -6.78
C GLU A 590 -34.71 9.22 -5.49
N ALA A 591 -34.30 8.70 -4.32
CA ALA A 591 -34.44 9.39 -3.04
C ALA A 591 -33.64 10.70 -2.96
N ASP A 592 -32.42 10.72 -3.50
CA ASP A 592 -31.61 11.94 -3.55
C ASP A 592 -32.18 12.99 -4.51
N SER A 593 -32.80 12.56 -5.61
CA SER A 593 -33.55 13.45 -6.50
C SER A 593 -34.75 14.09 -5.79
N LEU A 594 -35.49 13.30 -5.00
CA LEU A 594 -36.64 13.77 -4.23
C LEU A 594 -36.22 14.74 -3.11
N LYS A 595 -35.11 14.46 -2.40
CA LYS A 595 -34.54 15.41 -1.41
C LYS A 595 -34.13 16.74 -2.03
N SER A 596 -33.55 16.69 -3.23
CA SER A 596 -33.16 17.90 -3.96
C SER A 596 -34.39 18.73 -4.33
N SER A 597 -35.45 18.07 -4.82
CA SER A 597 -36.74 18.70 -5.08
C SER A 597 -37.38 19.28 -3.81
N GLU A 598 -37.35 18.55 -2.70
CA GLU A 598 -37.86 19.02 -1.40
C GLU A 598 -37.14 20.30 -0.94
N LYS A 599 -35.81 20.35 -1.09
CA LYS A 599 -35.00 21.54 -0.75
C LYS A 599 -35.39 22.73 -1.63
N GLN A 600 -35.63 22.50 -2.91
CA GLN A 600 -36.02 23.52 -3.87
C GLN A 600 -37.41 24.10 -3.53
N LEU A 601 -38.38 23.23 -3.23
CA LEU A 601 -39.71 23.63 -2.77
C LEU A 601 -39.65 24.42 -1.45
N LYS A 602 -38.78 24.02 -0.51
CA LYS A 602 -38.57 24.78 0.75
C LYS A 602 -38.03 26.19 0.49
N GLN A 603 -37.14 26.36 -0.48
CA GLN A 603 -36.62 27.68 -0.87
C GLN A 603 -37.73 28.53 -1.49
N GLU A 604 -38.56 27.98 -2.38
CA GLU A 604 -39.71 28.68 -2.94
C GLU A 604 -40.72 29.11 -1.88
N ILE A 605 -41.05 28.22 -0.92
CA ILE A 605 -41.96 28.54 0.19
C ILE A 605 -41.42 29.70 1.01
N ASN A 606 -40.12 29.70 1.33
CA ASN A 606 -39.51 30.80 2.10
C ASN A 606 -39.55 32.12 1.32
N ALA A 607 -39.25 32.10 0.02
CA ALA A 607 -39.33 33.28 -0.82
C ALA A 607 -40.76 33.85 -0.88
N LEU A 608 -41.77 32.98 -0.99
CA LEU A 608 -43.18 33.37 -0.98
C LEU A 608 -43.61 33.95 0.39
N LEU A 609 -43.11 33.40 1.50
CA LEU A 609 -43.38 33.94 2.84
C LEU A 609 -42.77 35.33 3.04
N GLU A 610 -41.58 35.58 2.49
CA GLU A 610 -40.93 36.87 2.56
C GLU A 610 -41.63 37.93 1.69
N ALA A 611 -42.03 37.54 0.47
CA ALA A 611 -42.88 38.37 -0.38
C ALA A 611 -44.22 38.71 0.31
N LYS A 612 -44.83 37.75 1.00
CA LYS A 612 -46.05 37.99 1.79
C LYS A 612 -45.81 39.03 2.90
N ARG A 613 -44.71 38.93 3.65
CA ARG A 613 -44.37 39.91 4.71
C ARG A 613 -44.19 41.32 4.16
N LEU A 614 -43.52 41.46 3.01
CA LEU A 614 -43.35 42.75 2.35
C LEU A 614 -44.69 43.35 1.94
N ALA A 615 -45.58 42.55 1.34
CA ALA A 615 -46.91 43.00 0.97
C ALA A 615 -47.76 43.40 2.20
N GLU A 616 -47.67 42.66 3.31
CA GLU A 616 -48.33 43.02 4.57
C GLU A 616 -47.80 44.34 5.14
N PHE A 617 -46.49 44.58 5.04
CA PHE A 617 -45.87 45.84 5.47
C PHE A 617 -46.30 47.03 4.61
N GLU A 618 -46.34 46.87 3.28
CA GLU A 618 -46.84 47.90 2.36
C GLU A 618 -48.32 48.23 2.63
N LEU A 619 -49.16 47.20 2.84
CA LEU A 619 -50.56 47.38 3.24
C LEU A 619 -50.70 48.16 4.55
N ALA A 620 -49.84 47.89 5.54
CA ALA A 620 -49.84 48.61 6.81
C ALA A 620 -49.43 50.09 6.65
N GLN A 621 -48.45 50.38 5.78
CA GLN A 621 -48.07 51.76 5.46
C GLN A 621 -49.19 52.51 4.75
N LEU A 622 -49.82 51.89 3.75
CA LEU A 622 -50.98 52.44 3.03
C LEU A 622 -52.15 52.72 3.99
N ALA A 623 -52.45 51.80 4.91
CA ALA A 623 -53.48 52.00 5.92
C ALA A 623 -53.16 53.17 6.86
N LYS A 624 -51.88 53.38 7.22
CA LYS A 624 -51.44 54.51 8.04
C LYS A 624 -51.56 55.84 7.29
N GLN A 625 -51.16 55.88 6.01
CA GLN A 625 -51.36 57.05 5.16
C GLN A 625 -52.85 57.38 4.99
N TYR A 626 -53.69 56.36 4.77
CA TYR A 626 -55.13 56.55 4.63
C TYR A 626 -55.74 57.19 5.88
N ARG A 627 -55.42 56.71 7.09
CA ARG A 627 -55.87 57.34 8.35
C ARG A 627 -55.33 58.76 8.53
N GLY A 628 -54.09 59.02 8.12
CA GLY A 628 -53.51 60.37 8.16
C GLY A 628 -54.27 61.34 7.26
N ASN A 629 -54.56 60.92 6.02
CA ASN A 629 -55.33 61.70 5.05
C ASN A 629 -56.79 61.89 5.51
N GLU A 630 -57.39 60.89 6.14
CA GLU A 630 -58.73 60.98 6.72
C GLU A 630 -58.78 62.00 7.87
N GLY A 631 -57.75 62.02 8.73
CA GLY A 631 -57.59 63.04 9.77
C GLY A 631 -57.45 64.44 9.20
N GLN A 632 -56.63 64.62 8.16
CA GLN A 632 -56.48 65.90 7.46
C GLN A 632 -57.79 66.34 6.78
N MET A 633 -58.54 65.42 6.15
CA MET A 633 -59.85 65.74 5.60
C MET A 633 -60.83 66.17 6.70
N ARG A 634 -60.79 65.54 7.87
CA ARG A 634 -61.65 65.91 9.00
C ARG A 634 -61.30 67.30 9.55
N GLU A 635 -60.01 67.61 9.70
CA GLU A 635 -59.57 68.96 10.09
C GLU A 635 -59.98 70.02 9.06
N LEU A 636 -59.87 69.72 7.76
CA LEU A 636 -60.33 70.62 6.70
C LEU A 636 -61.85 70.80 6.73
N GLN A 637 -62.60 69.73 7.06
CA GLN A 637 -64.05 69.78 7.20
C GLN A 637 -64.47 70.60 8.43
N ASP A 638 -63.79 70.43 9.57
CA ASP A 638 -63.99 71.22 10.79
C ASP A 638 -63.63 72.71 10.57
N GLN A 639 -62.56 73.00 9.80
CA GLN A 639 -62.20 74.36 9.40
C GLN A 639 -63.26 74.99 8.49
N LEU A 640 -63.81 74.23 7.54
CA LEU A 640 -64.88 74.67 6.66
C LEU A 640 -66.19 74.95 7.43
N GLU A 641 -66.54 74.09 8.39
CA GLU A 641 -67.68 74.28 9.29
C GLU A 641 -67.49 75.48 10.23
N ALA A 642 -66.27 75.71 10.72
CA ALA A 642 -65.94 76.89 11.51
C ALA A 642 -66.02 78.18 10.67
N GLU A 643 -65.54 78.18 9.43
CA GLU A 643 -65.70 79.32 8.52
C GLU A 643 -67.17 79.61 8.18
N GLN A 644 -68.02 78.58 8.05
CA GLN A 644 -69.46 78.74 7.87
C GLN A 644 -70.20 79.28 9.11
N TYR A 645 -69.64 79.13 10.32
CA TYR A 645 -70.21 79.65 11.56
C TYR A 645 -69.90 81.15 11.79
N PHE A 646 -68.88 81.69 11.10
CA PHE A 646 -68.47 83.10 11.19
C PHE A 646 -68.83 83.94 9.95
N SER A 647 -69.54 83.33 8.98
CA SER A 647 -70.22 83.99 7.86
C SER A 647 -71.73 84.09 8.11
#